data_AF-K2DXI3-F1
#
_entry.id   AF-K2DXI3-F1
#
_cell.length_a   1.000
_cell.length_b   1.000
_cell.length_c   1.000
_cell.angle_alpha   90.00
_cell.angle_beta   90.00
_cell.angle_gamma   90.00
#
_symmetry.space_group_name_H-M   'P 1'
#
loop_
_entity.id
_entity.type
_entity.pdbx_description
1 polymer ?
#
loop_
_entity_poly.entity_id
_entity_poly.type
_entity_poly.pdbx_seq_one_letter_code
_entity_poly.pdbx_strand_id
1 'polypeptide(L)'
;MNKKKIISGLLVSVLLITQIPSYSRAALSDPDDLSKGIKLGLDLTTAIADNQDVTEGVKDVLKKEYDDWTWNYVVGNYEKLIFQNAEAELPDFKGKIDKVKEIIERIERISTQLGSGEYDEAAITAVDQVVSTVDHPVVSALWASVKLAYESHKLVQSTKAELHIETLYGVMENDRRLRGADRGDGLKTFEMKSDTVDYFYNKYLITDAGAREMMRSYVKARLGEDFPEQSYWQSFTNIMAIGSGVDYGKNFELEELEANKNTARRWIATLLNDLNNQAKVRYAEMRARQQRAEFDKFVERFSMFENDLPRIIKEFQNQKKLAVEIKEYPKFLTQSQTERQRIETEYLKLKKTDISAKKKMLDTAWNWQLKCLTYSSRAIYMGEKQLGSFLAEERKNWISFRDRINNDLKITPNEVIQEAVSISSSNTDESAQIGQSYYNAYLSSMIVPFEWEYDPDLLVSEYLEALNAGKVLKIWDKLNNLERNLISHYGLIWIKVKEYINSNRSTPEEWVYPKDHPPFLKCVSVRYTDPQKSISCGVGHANSIASQAHNNSRDLQIAKMENVKKQIIEIKSVFDELTEARRKEYYQLLKGVQNNIKDLPYNLEGSSSNWEPQELETLKFELKNLKLSSGAGYYVDPPNANLGQLQSLIQTSIKADNNLIQHIDSLVESYKQMVQDAEKKWKKAAADWNAFESSLDYTQKDYDQFTVLVSPGFSKKRNIDYYSNIARSDVSRYISEMKSLMSQYEQVANSKINDLELETIWLANLFGDWQKCIDSQIEKGILIQEPNGEIKLALQSGINGMAYTHTPYPHYLQQNELDNYQRNLISNEIKSLKIYKFMEKSLPNMYQKLNDIITMPNYTPAKEDNFIFPGSSTPIWKSNLEKAESILKTLTPDDQLYLSKLEELSKLMPITLRLGTKSEREREELIAKHTKKPLVDPVNPQVGELINIDESQLNFPLGKKYLGIRSKLKTLFEERVKFINKPREPFVPVDPRDKDLKSLLGEINSYIEEVKKATTQYNVEVHFNTLANYRLRYSYINKQNNEVVAALDNLEKTIMGELSKVPQKDDKTAEKEKIKDFYRSFKNAYESKSDFQVMSLISDDWESQDGTMISDLEDNLRNTFNMFNDIQYIVSGLIIEPYQESNKFNVSYDVEIIGKIYNNNITHKEKSSVNEIVIIESGKIKIFRTLNGRFWYVQ
;
A
#
# COMPACT_ATOMS: atom_id res chain seq x y z
N MET A 1 30.25 29.72 39.56
CA MET A 1 31.10 28.95 38.59
C MET A 1 30.20 27.92 37.90
N ASN A 2 30.12 27.92 36.57
CA ASN A 2 29.08 27.15 35.84
C ASN A 2 29.62 25.79 35.34
N LYS A 3 29.03 24.68 35.81
CA LYS A 3 29.45 23.30 35.49
C LYS A 3 29.48 23.01 33.98
N LYS A 4 28.63 23.65 33.17
CA LYS A 4 28.60 23.46 31.71
C LYS A 4 29.96 23.73 31.05
N LYS A 5 30.63 24.85 31.40
CA LYS A 5 31.89 25.26 30.75
C LYS A 5 33.04 24.24 30.94
N ILE A 6 33.10 23.57 32.10
CA ILE A 6 34.13 22.56 32.41
C ILE A 6 33.85 21.25 31.66
N ILE A 7 32.57 20.86 31.54
CA ILE A 7 32.16 19.62 30.85
C ILE A 7 32.43 19.72 29.35
N SER A 8 32.17 20.86 28.71
CA SER A 8 32.47 21.06 27.28
C SER A 8 33.97 20.94 26.99
N GLY A 9 34.84 21.54 27.83
CA GLY A 9 36.29 21.41 27.69
C GLY A 9 36.76 19.96 27.81
N LEU A 10 36.32 19.25 28.85
CA LEU A 10 36.65 17.83 29.05
C LEU A 10 36.19 16.93 27.90
N LEU A 11 35.02 17.18 27.31
CA LEU A 11 34.53 16.41 26.15
C LEU A 11 35.43 16.58 24.92
N VAL A 12 35.89 17.81 24.63
CA VAL A 12 36.82 18.07 23.53
C VAL A 12 38.18 17.41 23.80
N SER A 13 38.71 17.51 25.02
CA SER A 13 39.96 16.83 25.40
C SER A 13 39.89 15.31 25.30
N VAL A 14 38.77 14.70 25.72
CA VAL A 14 38.58 13.23 25.62
C VAL A 14 38.50 12.79 24.16
N LEU A 15 37.72 13.48 23.33
CA LEU A 15 37.60 13.17 21.89
C LEU A 15 38.94 13.21 21.15
N LEU A 16 39.85 14.11 21.53
CA LEU A 16 41.20 14.22 20.96
C LEU A 16 42.17 13.14 21.45
N ILE A 17 41.90 12.46 22.57
CA ILE A 17 42.82 11.51 23.21
C ILE A 17 42.46 10.05 22.90
N THR A 18 41.18 9.71 22.67
CA THR A 18 40.72 8.31 22.67
C THR A 18 40.77 7.56 21.32
N GLN A 19 41.49 8.04 20.28
CA GLN A 19 41.56 7.37 18.97
C GLN A 19 42.98 7.04 18.46
N ILE A 20 43.77 6.34 19.29
CA ILE A 20 44.91 5.51 18.85
C ILE A 20 44.85 4.19 19.66
N PRO A 21 45.06 2.98 19.08
CA PRO A 21 45.42 2.66 17.69
C PRO A 21 44.43 1.74 16.95
N SER A 22 44.20 2.02 15.66
CA SER A 22 43.97 1.01 14.60
C SER A 22 44.09 1.66 13.21
N TYR A 23 44.56 0.90 12.21
CA TYR A 23 44.65 1.29 10.79
C TYR A 23 45.58 2.47 10.40
N SER A 24 46.84 2.43 10.85
CA SER A 24 47.92 3.22 10.24
C SER A 24 48.71 2.41 9.19
N ARG A 25 48.48 2.67 7.88
CA ARG A 25 49.43 2.49 6.74
C ARG A 25 48.69 2.57 5.38
N ALA A 26 48.73 3.73 4.72
CA ALA A 26 48.58 3.85 3.25
C ALA A 26 48.85 5.28 2.74
N ALA A 27 48.28 6.31 3.40
CA ALA A 27 48.01 7.60 2.77
C ALA A 27 48.31 8.84 3.66
N LEU A 28 49.49 8.91 4.26
CA LEU A 28 50.08 10.15 4.81
C LEU A 28 51.58 10.12 4.55
N SER A 29 52.13 11.17 3.94
CA SER A 29 53.54 11.22 3.51
C SER A 29 54.30 12.49 3.90
N ASP A 30 53.67 13.44 4.59
CA ASP A 30 54.34 14.60 5.19
C ASP A 30 53.87 14.77 6.65
N PRO A 31 54.77 14.67 7.66
CA PRO A 31 54.40 14.80 9.07
C PRO A 31 54.12 16.24 9.54
N ASP A 32 54.66 17.26 8.86
CA ASP A 32 54.84 18.58 9.48
C ASP A 32 53.54 19.39 9.59
N ASP A 33 52.61 19.27 8.63
CA ASP A 33 51.37 20.05 8.65
C ASP A 33 50.36 19.56 9.70
N LEU A 34 50.35 18.26 10.02
CA LEU A 34 49.51 17.74 11.12
C LEU A 34 49.98 18.31 12.49
N SER A 35 51.29 18.53 12.65
CA SER A 35 51.86 19.07 13.89
C SER A 35 51.39 20.51 14.17
N LYS A 36 51.26 21.34 13.13
CA LYS A 36 50.88 22.75 13.22
C LYS A 36 49.44 22.92 13.68
N GLY A 37 48.51 22.17 13.12
CA GLY A 37 47.09 22.20 13.52
C GLY A 37 46.89 21.77 14.98
N ILE A 38 47.62 20.74 15.43
CA ILE A 38 47.59 20.26 16.82
C ILE A 38 48.21 21.31 17.77
N LYS A 39 49.35 21.91 17.40
CA LYS A 39 49.96 23.03 18.16
C LYS A 39 48.99 24.20 18.31
N LEU A 40 48.36 24.66 17.22
CA LEU A 40 47.47 25.81 17.22
C LEU A 40 46.27 25.61 18.19
N GLY A 41 45.69 24.39 18.20
CA GLY A 41 44.63 24.04 19.13
C GLY A 41 45.06 23.99 20.60
N LEU A 42 46.29 23.52 20.87
CA LEU A 42 46.87 23.50 22.22
C LEU A 42 47.23 24.90 22.72
N ASP A 43 47.89 25.72 21.89
CA ASP A 43 48.23 27.11 22.20
C ASP A 43 46.95 27.94 22.46
N LEU A 44 45.90 27.76 21.65
CA LEU A 44 44.60 28.42 21.84
C LEU A 44 43.90 27.98 23.14
N THR A 45 43.89 26.67 23.43
CA THR A 45 43.32 26.15 24.69
C THR A 45 44.07 26.70 25.91
N THR A 46 45.38 26.86 25.79
CA THR A 46 46.25 27.40 26.85
C THR A 46 46.01 28.88 27.06
N ALA A 47 46.04 29.70 26.01
CA ALA A 47 45.84 31.15 26.12
C ALA A 47 44.44 31.56 26.61
N ILE A 48 43.40 30.77 26.29
CA ILE A 48 42.05 30.96 26.84
C ILE A 48 41.99 30.58 28.33
N ALA A 49 42.74 29.57 28.77
CA ALA A 49 42.82 29.20 30.17
C ALA A 49 43.59 30.24 31.00
N ASP A 50 44.71 30.74 30.47
CA ASP A 50 45.58 31.71 31.14
C ASP A 50 44.92 33.11 31.27
N ASN A 51 44.29 33.60 30.19
CA ASN A 51 43.58 34.89 30.22
C ASN A 51 42.21 34.83 30.93
N GLN A 52 41.64 33.63 31.12
CA GLN A 52 40.27 33.37 31.62
C GLN A 52 39.13 33.99 30.78
N ASP A 53 39.47 34.69 29.69
CA ASP A 53 38.56 35.24 28.69
C ASP A 53 38.88 34.67 27.31
N VAL A 54 37.83 34.31 26.56
CA VAL A 54 37.96 33.68 25.23
C VAL A 54 38.47 34.69 24.19
N THR A 55 38.08 35.96 24.31
CA THR A 55 38.42 37.03 23.36
C THR A 55 39.90 37.38 23.46
N GLU A 56 40.42 37.60 24.66
CA GLU A 56 41.85 37.88 24.86
C GLU A 56 42.72 36.64 24.61
N GLY A 57 42.27 35.44 25.01
CA GLY A 57 42.97 34.19 24.66
C GLY A 57 43.08 33.93 23.16
N VAL A 58 42.03 34.25 22.38
CA VAL A 58 42.07 34.23 20.90
C VAL A 58 43.04 35.29 20.36
N LYS A 59 42.98 36.53 20.87
CA LYS A 59 43.86 37.63 20.43
C LYS A 59 45.34 37.34 20.68
N ASP A 60 45.71 36.79 21.83
CA ASP A 60 47.11 36.50 22.14
C ASP A 60 47.71 35.46 21.19
N VAL A 61 46.97 34.40 20.84
CA VAL A 61 47.45 33.39 19.89
C VAL A 61 47.49 33.94 18.46
N LEU A 62 46.45 34.67 18.03
CA LEU A 62 46.45 35.32 16.72
C LEU A 62 47.61 36.32 16.57
N LYS A 63 47.91 37.09 17.62
CA LYS A 63 49.04 38.02 17.65
C LYS A 63 50.37 37.28 17.59
N LYS A 64 50.56 36.23 18.39
CA LYS A 64 51.80 35.45 18.44
C LYS A 64 52.12 34.76 17.11
N GLU A 65 51.13 34.12 16.48
CA GLU A 65 51.28 33.50 15.16
C GLU A 65 51.43 34.55 14.04
N TYR A 66 50.80 35.74 14.17
CA TYR A 66 51.04 36.87 13.26
C TYR A 66 52.46 37.44 13.37
N ASP A 67 52.99 37.59 14.59
CA ASP A 67 54.36 38.07 14.84
C ASP A 67 55.39 37.04 14.33
N ASP A 68 55.21 35.73 14.60
CA ASP A 68 56.06 34.65 14.10
C ASP A 68 55.99 34.53 12.55
N TRP A 69 54.80 34.65 11.95
CA TRP A 69 54.65 34.66 10.49
C TRP A 69 55.31 35.89 9.84
N THR A 70 55.13 37.07 10.43
CA THR A 70 55.71 38.32 9.90
C THR A 70 57.23 38.27 9.93
N TRP A 71 57.83 37.78 11.02
CA TRP A 71 59.28 37.60 11.10
C TRP A 71 59.82 36.55 10.12
N ASN A 72 59.27 35.34 10.14
CA ASN A 72 59.83 34.24 9.33
C ASN A 72 59.54 34.40 7.82
N TYR A 73 58.37 34.93 7.46
CA TYR A 73 57.89 34.92 6.08
C TYR A 73 57.98 36.26 5.35
N VAL A 74 57.75 37.39 6.03
CA VAL A 74 57.84 38.73 5.41
C VAL A 74 59.28 39.23 5.43
N VAL A 75 59.96 39.23 6.58
CA VAL A 75 61.36 39.66 6.66
C VAL A 75 62.29 38.65 5.97
N GLY A 76 62.14 37.36 6.25
CA GLY A 76 62.99 36.29 5.72
C GLY A 76 62.94 36.05 4.20
N ASN A 77 61.93 36.57 3.49
CA ASN A 77 61.88 36.52 2.01
C ASN A 77 62.06 37.89 1.34
N TYR A 78 62.10 38.99 2.10
CA TYR A 78 62.38 40.32 1.54
C TYR A 78 63.78 40.39 0.90
N GLU A 79 64.76 39.68 1.47
CA GLU A 79 66.09 39.53 0.88
C GLU A 79 66.07 38.80 -0.47
N LYS A 80 65.22 37.77 -0.63
CA LYS A 80 65.12 37.02 -1.90
C LYS A 80 64.49 37.87 -3.00
N LEU A 81 63.41 38.58 -2.69
CA LEU A 81 62.71 39.48 -3.62
C LEU A 81 63.56 40.67 -4.09
N ILE A 82 64.61 41.04 -3.35
CA ILE A 82 65.56 42.10 -3.72
C ILE A 82 66.75 41.56 -4.54
N PHE A 83 67.16 40.30 -4.35
CA PHE A 83 68.40 39.76 -4.94
C PHE A 83 68.22 38.65 -5.98
N GLN A 84 67.01 38.13 -6.24
CA GLN A 84 66.72 37.15 -7.31
C GLN A 84 65.44 37.51 -8.10
N ASN A 85 65.30 36.97 -9.32
CA ASN A 85 64.35 37.46 -10.35
C ASN A 85 62.88 37.47 -9.91
N ALA A 86 62.36 38.66 -9.55
CA ALA A 86 61.05 38.85 -8.93
C ALA A 86 59.82 38.54 -9.83
N GLU A 87 59.95 38.50 -11.16
CA GLU A 87 58.80 38.32 -12.07
C GLU A 87 58.13 36.94 -11.96
N ALA A 88 58.85 35.91 -11.49
CA ALA A 88 58.32 34.55 -11.38
C ALA A 88 57.52 34.27 -10.09
N GLU A 89 57.89 34.91 -8.97
CA GLU A 89 57.28 34.65 -7.65
C GLU A 89 56.10 35.58 -7.34
N LEU A 90 55.97 36.70 -8.06
CA LEU A 90 54.92 37.71 -7.89
C LEU A 90 53.47 37.16 -7.87
N PRO A 91 53.08 36.20 -8.75
CA PRO A 91 51.74 35.59 -8.71
C PRO A 91 51.49 34.76 -7.45
N ASP A 92 52.50 34.04 -6.98
CA ASP A 92 52.42 33.13 -5.84
C ASP A 92 52.45 33.89 -4.50
N PHE A 93 53.20 35.00 -4.44
CA PHE A 93 53.12 35.98 -3.35
C PHE A 93 51.72 36.62 -3.27
N LYS A 94 51.12 36.98 -4.42
CA LYS A 94 49.76 37.52 -4.46
C LYS A 94 48.72 36.52 -3.94
N GLY A 95 48.75 35.27 -4.39
CA GLY A 95 47.84 34.23 -3.90
C GLY A 95 47.94 33.97 -2.39
N LYS A 96 49.10 34.24 -1.78
CA LYS A 96 49.32 34.19 -0.33
C LYS A 96 48.74 35.41 0.39
N ILE A 97 48.83 36.61 -0.19
CA ILE A 97 48.15 37.82 0.33
C ILE A 97 46.63 37.66 0.28
N ASP A 98 46.09 37.13 -0.82
CA ASP A 98 44.64 36.94 -0.97
C ASP A 98 44.09 35.97 0.12
N LYS A 99 44.83 34.92 0.48
CA LYS A 99 44.52 34.05 1.64
C LYS A 99 44.59 34.77 3.00
N VAL A 100 45.57 35.65 3.21
CA VAL A 100 45.67 36.43 4.46
C VAL A 100 44.47 37.39 4.60
N LYS A 101 44.04 38.00 3.50
CA LYS A 101 42.84 38.85 3.46
C LYS A 101 41.57 38.06 3.79
N GLU A 102 41.43 36.86 3.24
CA GLU A 102 40.33 35.94 3.55
C GLU A 102 40.27 35.56 5.04
N ILE A 103 41.43 35.32 5.68
CA ILE A 103 41.52 35.02 7.12
C ILE A 103 41.04 36.22 7.97
N ILE A 104 41.41 37.45 7.60
CA ILE A 104 40.96 38.66 8.30
C ILE A 104 39.42 38.82 8.17
N GLU A 105 38.88 38.65 6.97
CA GLU A 105 37.43 38.69 6.69
C GLU A 105 36.62 37.54 7.34
N ARG A 106 37.29 36.48 7.82
CA ARG A 106 36.71 35.42 8.66
C ARG A 106 36.72 35.82 10.15
N ILE A 107 37.83 36.34 10.66
CA ILE A 107 37.99 36.80 12.06
C ILE A 107 37.00 37.91 12.42
N GLU A 108 36.77 38.87 11.52
CA GLU A 108 35.83 39.98 11.73
C GLU A 108 34.37 39.50 11.92
N ARG A 109 33.95 38.46 11.18
CA ARG A 109 32.62 37.84 11.32
C ARG A 109 32.44 37.14 12.67
N ILE A 110 33.40 36.31 13.08
CA ILE A 110 33.35 35.61 14.38
C ILE A 110 33.31 36.64 15.52
N SER A 111 34.13 37.69 15.45
CA SER A 111 34.15 38.78 16.43
C SER A 111 32.81 39.51 16.51
N THR A 112 32.14 39.72 15.38
CA THR A 112 30.82 40.35 15.31
C THR A 112 29.72 39.49 15.95
N GLN A 113 29.71 38.18 15.69
CA GLN A 113 28.73 37.24 16.28
C GLN A 113 28.94 37.03 17.80
N LEU A 114 30.18 37.07 18.28
CA LEU A 114 30.44 37.07 19.73
C LEU A 114 29.96 38.37 20.41
N GLY A 115 29.92 39.48 19.66
CA GLY A 115 29.40 40.77 20.11
C GLY A 115 27.88 40.87 20.23
N SER A 116 27.10 40.02 19.55
CA SER A 116 25.62 39.99 19.66
C SER A 116 25.11 39.19 20.87
N GLY A 117 25.97 38.39 21.52
CA GLY A 117 25.60 37.50 22.63
C GLY A 117 25.10 36.12 22.19
N GLU A 118 25.16 35.80 20.89
CA GLU A 118 24.74 34.52 20.30
C GLU A 118 25.85 33.46 20.43
N TYR A 119 26.26 33.17 21.67
CA TYR A 119 27.47 32.39 21.96
C TYR A 119 27.49 30.96 21.38
N ASP A 120 26.33 30.29 21.34
CA ASP A 120 26.24 28.91 20.84
C ASP A 120 26.25 28.90 19.28
N GLU A 121 25.51 29.80 18.64
CA GLU A 121 25.55 30.00 17.19
C GLU A 121 26.93 30.48 16.69
N ALA A 122 27.61 31.36 17.43
CA ALA A 122 28.98 31.81 17.13
C ALA A 122 30.00 30.65 17.25
N ALA A 123 29.88 29.79 18.27
CA ALA A 123 30.74 28.62 18.42
C ALA A 123 30.53 27.59 17.29
N ILE A 124 29.28 27.34 16.89
CA ILE A 124 28.97 26.47 15.74
C ILE A 124 29.52 27.06 14.44
N THR A 125 29.36 28.38 14.24
CA THR A 125 29.88 29.08 13.05
C THR A 125 31.41 29.03 12.96
N ALA A 126 32.11 29.13 14.10
CA ALA A 126 33.56 29.00 14.14
C ALA A 126 34.03 27.57 13.79
N VAL A 127 33.38 26.53 14.33
CA VAL A 127 33.74 25.13 14.02
C VAL A 127 33.39 24.76 12.57
N ASP A 128 32.29 25.29 12.00
CA ASP A 128 31.98 25.16 10.56
C ASP A 128 33.12 25.66 9.66
N GLN A 129 33.74 26.78 10.02
CA GLN A 129 34.83 27.38 9.24
C GLN A 129 36.14 26.59 9.37
N VAL A 130 36.38 25.93 10.51
CA VAL A 130 37.48 24.98 10.67
C VAL A 130 37.24 23.71 9.85
N VAL A 131 36.05 23.11 9.97
CA VAL A 131 35.70 21.85 9.27
C VAL A 131 35.72 22.02 7.75
N SER A 132 35.20 23.12 7.23
CA SER A 132 35.24 23.41 5.78
C SER A 132 36.64 23.70 5.24
N THR A 133 37.60 24.06 6.10
CA THR A 133 39.01 24.28 5.71
C THR A 133 39.85 22.99 5.78
N VAL A 134 39.34 21.91 6.38
CA VAL A 134 40.01 20.60 6.50
C VAL A 134 39.66 19.64 5.35
N ASP A 135 38.55 19.88 4.64
CA ASP A 135 38.05 19.13 3.47
C ASP A 135 38.23 17.60 3.54
N HIS A 136 37.88 17.01 4.70
CA HIS A 136 37.99 15.58 4.92
C HIS A 136 36.58 14.97 5.16
N PRO A 137 36.09 14.07 4.28
CA PRO A 137 34.69 13.61 4.30
C PRO A 137 34.20 13.09 5.65
N VAL A 138 35.06 12.40 6.42
CA VAL A 138 34.73 11.88 7.76
C VAL A 138 34.53 12.99 8.79
N VAL A 139 35.30 14.08 8.69
CA VAL A 139 35.20 15.24 9.60
C VAL A 139 33.92 16.01 9.30
N SER A 140 33.61 16.24 8.01
CA SER A 140 32.37 16.88 7.57
C SER A 140 31.13 16.07 7.97
N ALA A 141 31.15 14.74 7.82
CA ALA A 141 30.06 13.86 8.24
C ALA A 141 29.88 13.80 9.77
N LEU A 142 30.98 13.76 10.53
CA LEU A 142 30.93 13.80 11.99
C LEU A 142 30.37 15.14 12.50
N TRP A 143 30.80 16.25 11.91
CA TRP A 143 30.33 17.58 12.29
C TRP A 143 28.85 17.82 11.93
N ALA A 144 28.41 17.36 10.75
CA ALA A 144 26.99 17.35 10.39
C ALA A 144 26.15 16.52 11.39
N SER A 145 26.71 15.44 11.92
CA SER A 145 26.05 14.62 12.96
C SER A 145 25.97 15.35 14.31
N VAL A 146 26.98 16.14 14.68
CA VAL A 146 26.96 16.99 15.89
C VAL A 146 25.94 18.12 15.75
N LYS A 147 25.85 18.78 14.59
CA LYS A 147 24.78 19.74 14.27
C LYS A 147 23.39 19.13 14.41
N LEU A 148 23.18 17.95 13.82
CA LEU A 148 21.90 17.23 13.89
C LEU A 148 21.51 16.93 15.34
N ALA A 149 22.48 16.54 16.19
CA ALA A 149 22.25 16.32 17.62
C ALA A 149 21.91 17.62 18.38
N TYR A 150 22.53 18.75 18.03
CA TYR A 150 22.22 20.05 18.63
C TYR A 150 20.84 20.58 18.22
N GLU A 151 20.51 20.54 16.92
CA GLU A 151 19.17 20.89 16.41
C GLU A 151 18.11 19.97 17.01
N SER A 152 18.37 18.66 17.09
CA SER A 152 17.51 17.70 17.78
C SER A 152 17.32 18.06 19.25
N HIS A 153 18.36 18.49 19.97
CA HIS A 153 18.22 18.93 21.35
C HIS A 153 17.39 20.22 21.49
N LYS A 154 17.54 21.19 20.58
CA LYS A 154 16.73 22.42 20.51
C LYS A 154 15.26 22.07 20.26
N LEU A 155 14.99 21.11 19.36
CA LEU A 155 13.66 20.56 19.07
C LEU A 155 13.08 19.74 20.24
N VAL A 156 13.90 19.00 21.00
CA VAL A 156 13.47 18.28 22.21
C VAL A 156 13.03 19.24 23.32
N GLN A 157 13.60 20.45 23.38
CA GLN A 157 13.15 21.47 24.33
C GLN A 157 11.82 22.14 23.90
N SER A 158 11.61 22.42 22.61
CA SER A 158 10.32 22.94 22.13
C SER A 158 9.20 21.89 22.23
N THR A 159 9.46 20.65 21.81
CA THR A 159 8.50 19.55 21.89
C THR A 159 8.16 19.17 23.33
N LYS A 160 8.99 19.47 24.34
CA LYS A 160 8.58 19.30 25.74
C LYS A 160 7.42 20.24 26.11
N ALA A 161 7.41 21.49 25.63
CA ALA A 161 6.29 22.40 25.85
C ALA A 161 5.03 21.93 25.09
N GLU A 162 5.18 21.43 23.87
CA GLU A 162 4.08 20.91 23.05
C GLU A 162 3.50 19.60 23.63
N LEU A 163 4.35 18.70 24.14
CA LEU A 163 3.96 17.50 24.88
C LEU A 163 3.23 17.84 26.19
N HIS A 164 3.64 18.91 26.88
CA HIS A 164 2.89 19.41 28.04
C HIS A 164 1.52 19.99 27.63
N ILE A 165 1.42 20.69 26.49
CA ILE A 165 0.12 21.14 25.92
C ILE A 165 -0.77 19.95 25.55
N GLU A 166 -0.23 18.89 24.92
CA GLU A 166 -1.02 17.69 24.58
C GLU A 166 -1.42 16.88 25.83
N THR A 167 -0.52 16.75 26.80
CA THR A 167 -0.83 16.06 28.08
C THR A 167 -1.94 16.81 28.83
N LEU A 168 -1.85 18.14 28.89
CA LEU A 168 -2.86 18.98 29.51
C LEU A 168 -4.18 18.97 28.72
N TYR A 169 -4.12 18.90 27.39
CA TYR A 169 -5.29 18.66 26.53
C TYR A 169 -5.97 17.34 26.91
N GLY A 170 -5.24 16.24 27.02
CA GLY A 170 -5.79 14.93 27.42
C GLY A 170 -6.43 14.92 28.81
N VAL A 171 -5.82 15.62 29.78
CA VAL A 171 -6.38 15.80 31.14
C VAL A 171 -7.68 16.61 31.13
N MET A 172 -7.78 17.63 30.26
CA MET A 172 -8.92 18.56 30.19
C MET A 172 -10.01 18.13 29.21
N GLU A 173 -9.70 17.25 28.26
CA GLU A 173 -10.63 16.81 27.22
C GLU A 173 -11.90 16.19 27.82
N ASN A 174 -11.78 15.43 28.91
CA ASN A 174 -12.91 14.80 29.57
C ASN A 174 -13.71 15.74 30.49
N ASP A 175 -13.30 17.01 30.65
CA ASP A 175 -14.06 18.00 31.41
C ASP A 175 -15.18 18.65 30.59
N ARG A 176 -16.40 18.15 30.79
CA ARG A 176 -17.65 18.67 30.20
C ARG A 176 -17.95 20.13 30.55
N ARG A 177 -17.33 20.70 31.59
CA ARG A 177 -17.49 22.11 31.96
C ARG A 177 -16.48 23.02 31.27
N LEU A 178 -15.39 22.49 30.71
CA LEU A 178 -14.49 23.23 29.82
C LEU A 178 -14.95 23.17 28.35
N ARG A 179 -15.42 22.01 27.87
CA ARG A 179 -15.86 21.79 26.46
C ARG A 179 -17.36 22.06 26.18
N GLY A 180 -18.14 22.39 27.20
CA GLY A 180 -19.59 22.53 27.07
C GLY A 180 -20.34 21.20 26.90
N ALA A 181 -21.66 21.29 26.75
CA ALA A 181 -22.57 20.13 26.84
C ALA A 181 -22.95 19.50 25.48
N ASP A 182 -22.31 19.90 24.37
CA ASP A 182 -22.75 19.53 23.03
C ASP A 182 -22.48 18.05 22.69
N ARG A 183 -23.46 17.43 22.04
CA ARG A 183 -23.51 16.01 21.70
C ARG A 183 -23.20 15.72 20.23
N GLY A 184 -22.96 16.74 19.41
CA GLY A 184 -22.56 16.57 18.02
C GLY A 184 -21.21 15.85 17.83
N ASP A 185 -21.01 15.31 16.62
CA ASP A 185 -19.78 14.65 16.16
C ASP A 185 -18.76 15.63 15.56
N GLY A 186 -18.90 16.93 15.88
CA GLY A 186 -18.05 18.00 15.39
C GLY A 186 -16.84 18.29 16.29
N LEU A 187 -16.00 19.23 15.83
CA LEU A 187 -14.86 19.76 16.58
C LEU A 187 -15.31 20.33 17.94
N LYS A 188 -14.86 19.71 19.04
CA LYS A 188 -15.17 20.12 20.42
C LYS A 188 -14.06 21.01 20.99
N THR A 189 -14.24 22.32 20.87
CA THR A 189 -13.37 23.34 21.48
C THR A 189 -13.74 23.63 22.95
N PHE A 190 -12.79 24.18 23.70
CA PHE A 190 -13.00 24.77 25.01
C PHE A 190 -13.62 26.17 24.88
N GLU A 191 -14.62 26.48 25.71
CA GLU A 191 -15.29 27.78 25.68
C GLU A 191 -14.41 28.89 26.29
N MET A 192 -13.97 29.88 25.51
CA MET A 192 -13.17 31.01 26.02
C MET A 192 -14.01 32.10 26.70
N LYS A 193 -14.77 31.71 27.74
CA LYS A 193 -15.58 32.61 28.59
C LYS A 193 -14.85 32.86 29.92
N SER A 194 -15.20 33.97 30.62
CA SER A 194 -14.66 34.28 31.96
C SER A 194 -14.82 33.10 32.92
N ASP A 195 -16.03 32.56 33.01
CA ASP A 195 -16.40 31.47 33.91
C ASP A 195 -15.58 30.19 33.66
N THR A 196 -15.18 29.95 32.41
CA THR A 196 -14.32 28.81 32.03
C THR A 196 -12.88 29.04 32.48
N VAL A 197 -12.36 30.26 32.31
CA VAL A 197 -11.03 30.67 32.76
C VAL A 197 -10.95 30.64 34.30
N ASP A 198 -11.99 31.11 34.99
CA ASP A 198 -12.09 31.03 36.46
C ASP A 198 -12.25 29.59 36.95
N TYR A 199 -13.04 28.75 36.28
CA TYR A 199 -13.16 27.34 36.61
C TYR A 199 -11.84 26.58 36.39
N PHE A 200 -11.13 26.85 35.29
CA PHE A 200 -9.77 26.33 35.06
C PHE A 200 -8.84 26.76 36.20
N TYR A 201 -8.80 28.06 36.51
CA TYR A 201 -7.93 28.61 37.56
C TYR A 201 -8.15 27.87 38.89
N ASN A 202 -9.40 27.79 39.34
CA ASN A 202 -9.71 27.18 40.64
C ASN A 202 -9.49 25.65 40.65
N LYS A 203 -9.84 24.92 39.57
CA LYS A 203 -9.76 23.45 39.53
C LYS A 203 -8.38 22.92 39.15
N TYR A 204 -7.72 23.53 38.18
CA TYR A 204 -6.48 23.01 37.61
C TYR A 204 -5.25 23.77 38.09
N LEU A 205 -5.27 25.11 38.13
CA LEU A 205 -4.09 25.85 38.59
C LEU A 205 -3.91 25.79 40.11
N ILE A 206 -5.00 25.94 40.86
CA ILE A 206 -4.99 25.96 42.33
C ILE A 206 -4.99 24.54 42.91
N THR A 207 -5.90 23.63 42.52
CA THR A 207 -6.00 22.31 43.18
C THR A 207 -5.18 21.17 42.57
N ASP A 208 -4.73 21.24 41.31
CA ASP A 208 -3.98 20.16 40.64
C ASP A 208 -2.50 20.54 40.46
N ALA A 209 -1.60 19.82 41.13
CA ALA A 209 -0.16 20.09 41.07
C ALA A 209 0.48 19.70 39.72
N GLY A 210 -0.05 18.70 39.02
CA GLY A 210 0.44 18.29 37.69
C GLY A 210 0.02 19.27 36.61
N ALA A 211 -1.24 19.72 36.65
CA ALA A 211 -1.72 20.79 35.77
C ALA A 211 -0.98 22.12 36.03
N ARG A 212 -0.65 22.44 37.29
CA ARG A 212 0.17 23.60 37.64
C ARG A 212 1.61 23.51 37.11
N GLU A 213 2.29 22.36 37.23
CA GLU A 213 3.64 22.18 36.68
C GLU A 213 3.67 22.27 35.14
N MET A 214 2.64 21.73 34.48
CA MET A 214 2.45 21.90 33.04
C MET A 214 2.19 23.37 32.67
N MET A 215 1.37 24.10 33.45
CA MET A 215 1.15 25.53 33.27
C MET A 215 2.43 26.35 33.45
N ARG A 216 3.19 26.10 34.53
CA ARG A 216 4.50 26.72 34.81
C ARG A 216 5.47 26.53 33.65
N SER A 217 5.54 25.31 33.13
CA SER A 217 6.33 24.97 31.94
C SER A 217 5.88 25.76 30.71
N TYR A 218 4.56 25.84 30.45
CA TYR A 218 3.99 26.58 29.32
C TYR A 218 4.26 28.10 29.42
N VAL A 219 4.04 28.72 30.58
CA VAL A 219 4.27 30.16 30.78
C VAL A 219 5.74 30.52 30.53
N LYS A 220 6.67 29.76 31.11
CA LYS A 220 8.12 29.98 30.91
C LYS A 220 8.59 29.70 29.48
N ALA A 221 8.17 28.58 28.87
CA ALA A 221 8.70 28.14 27.57
C ALA A 221 7.98 28.72 26.35
N ARG A 222 6.69 29.09 26.47
CA ARG A 222 5.85 29.55 25.34
C ARG A 222 5.46 31.01 25.41
N LEU A 223 5.30 31.59 26.61
CA LEU A 223 5.02 33.02 26.78
C LEU A 223 6.29 33.83 27.07
N GLY A 224 7.36 33.19 27.56
CA GLY A 224 8.60 33.87 27.94
C GLY A 224 8.46 34.69 29.22
N GLU A 225 7.48 34.38 30.07
CA GLU A 225 7.17 35.10 31.29
C GLU A 225 7.56 34.31 32.54
N ASP A 226 7.89 35.00 33.63
CA ASP A 226 8.15 34.38 34.92
C ASP A 226 6.86 33.86 35.57
N PHE A 227 6.87 32.59 35.96
CA PHE A 227 5.85 31.99 36.80
C PHE A 227 6.20 32.22 38.27
N PRO A 228 5.25 32.56 39.17
CA PRO A 228 5.53 32.83 40.57
C PRO A 228 6.10 31.60 41.27
N GLU A 229 7.37 31.69 41.65
CA GLU A 229 8.13 30.68 42.36
C GLU A 229 8.87 31.32 43.53
N GLN A 230 9.10 30.57 44.61
CA GLN A 230 10.01 31.03 45.65
C GLN A 230 11.42 31.22 45.06
N SER A 231 12.01 32.38 45.30
CA SER A 231 13.43 32.57 45.01
C SER A 231 14.27 31.53 45.77
N TYR A 232 15.43 31.17 45.23
CA TYR A 232 16.34 30.21 45.84
C TYR A 232 16.68 30.56 47.31
N TRP A 233 16.77 31.85 47.63
CA TRP A 233 16.99 32.34 48.99
C TRP A 233 15.78 32.15 49.91
N GLN A 234 14.55 32.36 49.45
CA GLN A 234 13.34 32.07 50.22
C GLN A 234 13.19 30.56 50.48
N SER A 235 13.46 29.74 49.46
CA SER A 235 13.49 28.27 49.60
C SER A 235 14.54 27.84 50.65
N PHE A 236 15.74 28.41 50.60
CA PHE A 236 16.80 28.13 51.59
C PHE A 236 16.41 28.56 53.02
N THR A 237 15.73 29.71 53.21
CA THR A 237 15.22 30.09 54.54
C THR A 237 14.08 29.18 55.03
N ASN A 238 13.25 28.64 54.13
CA ASN A 238 12.21 27.68 54.51
C ASN A 238 12.78 26.30 54.87
N ILE A 239 13.91 25.91 54.29
CA ILE A 239 14.68 24.71 54.71
C ILE A 239 15.22 24.86 56.15
N MET A 240 15.44 26.09 56.63
CA MET A 240 15.79 26.35 58.04
C MET A 240 14.59 26.27 59.00
N ALA A 241 13.36 26.12 58.48
CA ALA A 241 12.12 26.00 59.25
C ALA A 241 11.53 24.57 59.27
N ILE A 242 12.33 23.55 58.93
CA ILE A 242 11.89 22.15 58.88
C ILE A 242 11.46 21.66 60.28
N GLY A 243 10.16 21.40 60.41
CA GLY A 243 9.54 20.85 61.63
C GLY A 243 8.02 20.95 61.69
N SER A 244 7.39 21.85 60.92
CA SER A 244 5.94 22.12 60.98
C SER A 244 5.05 21.22 60.11
N GLY A 245 5.64 20.47 59.16
CA GLY A 245 4.88 19.66 58.18
C GLY A 245 4.14 20.48 57.10
N VAL A 246 4.37 21.79 57.02
CA VAL A 246 3.74 22.69 56.03
C VAL A 246 4.64 22.84 54.80
N ASP A 247 4.07 22.66 53.62
CA ASP A 247 4.74 22.97 52.35
C ASP A 247 4.68 24.48 52.08
N TYR A 248 5.63 25.21 52.65
CA TYR A 248 5.78 26.65 52.46
C TYR A 248 6.01 27.05 50.99
N GLY A 249 6.61 26.17 50.18
CA GLY A 249 6.84 26.40 48.76
C GLY A 249 5.53 26.48 47.99
N LYS A 250 4.69 25.45 48.15
CA LYS A 250 3.35 25.37 47.57
C LYS A 250 2.42 26.47 48.07
N ASN A 251 2.50 26.85 49.35
CA ASN A 251 1.66 27.91 49.91
C ASN A 251 2.03 29.30 49.36
N PHE A 252 3.32 29.64 49.28
CA PHE A 252 3.76 30.89 48.66
C PHE A 252 3.38 30.98 47.18
N GLU A 253 3.56 29.89 46.43
CA GLU A 253 3.12 29.82 45.03
C GLU A 253 1.61 30.06 44.90
N LEU A 254 0.80 29.52 45.80
CA LEU A 254 -0.65 29.74 45.84
C LEU A 254 -1.03 31.18 46.22
N GLU A 255 -0.33 31.78 47.19
CA GLU A 255 -0.53 33.16 47.62
C GLU A 255 -0.17 34.15 46.50
N GLU A 256 0.98 33.97 45.84
CA GLU A 256 1.39 34.79 44.69
C GLU A 256 0.50 34.57 43.45
N LEU A 257 0.01 33.35 43.20
CA LEU A 257 -0.96 33.11 42.12
C LEU A 257 -2.28 33.85 42.37
N GLU A 258 -2.76 33.90 43.61
CA GLU A 258 -3.99 34.62 43.98
C GLU A 258 -3.79 36.14 44.00
N ALA A 259 -2.61 36.62 44.40
CA ALA A 259 -2.23 38.04 44.25
C ALA A 259 -2.17 38.45 42.76
N ASN A 260 -1.60 37.58 41.90
CA ASN A 260 -1.42 37.82 40.47
C ASN A 260 -2.55 37.18 39.62
N LYS A 261 -3.74 36.97 40.17
CA LYS A 261 -4.85 36.23 39.56
C LYS A 261 -5.22 36.73 38.16
N ASN A 262 -5.16 38.04 37.91
CA ASN A 262 -5.42 38.60 36.58
C ASN A 262 -4.38 38.19 35.53
N THR A 263 -3.11 38.08 35.92
CA THR A 263 -2.01 37.60 35.09
C THR A 263 -2.18 36.11 34.79
N ALA A 264 -2.49 35.30 35.81
CA ALA A 264 -2.80 33.89 35.65
C ALA A 264 -4.03 33.65 34.74
N ARG A 265 -5.10 34.45 34.88
CA ARG A 265 -6.26 34.42 33.99
C ARG A 265 -5.90 34.73 32.53
N ARG A 266 -4.98 35.66 32.27
CA ARG A 266 -4.45 35.92 30.92
C ARG A 266 -3.71 34.71 30.36
N TRP A 267 -2.80 34.12 31.14
CA TRP A 267 -2.07 32.92 30.73
C TRP A 267 -3.01 31.75 30.39
N ILE A 268 -4.04 31.52 31.22
CA ILE A 268 -5.06 30.50 31.01
C ILE A 268 -5.86 30.75 29.74
N ALA A 269 -6.22 32.01 29.44
CA ALA A 269 -6.94 32.34 28.21
C ALA A 269 -6.09 32.06 26.95
N THR A 270 -4.79 32.40 26.97
CA THR A 270 -3.87 32.09 25.86
C THR A 270 -3.68 30.57 25.72
N LEU A 271 -3.50 29.85 26.82
CA LEU A 271 -3.41 28.39 26.82
C LEU A 271 -4.69 27.74 26.26
N LEU A 272 -5.88 28.18 26.66
CA LEU A 272 -7.15 27.65 26.14
C LEU A 272 -7.28 27.88 24.62
N ASN A 273 -6.70 28.96 24.08
CA ASN A 273 -6.60 29.18 22.64
C ASN A 273 -5.63 28.19 21.95
N ASP A 274 -4.47 27.92 22.56
CA ASP A 274 -3.51 26.94 22.03
C ASP A 274 -4.05 25.49 22.13
N LEU A 275 -4.69 25.13 23.23
CA LEU A 275 -5.43 23.88 23.40
C LEU A 275 -6.58 23.75 22.37
N ASN A 276 -7.22 24.87 22.00
CA ASN A 276 -8.20 24.91 20.90
C ASN A 276 -7.57 24.75 19.51
N ASN A 277 -6.27 25.01 19.34
CA ASN A 277 -5.55 24.66 18.12
C ASN A 277 -5.17 23.18 18.13
N GLN A 278 -4.72 22.63 19.26
CA GLN A 278 -4.49 21.19 19.41
C GLN A 278 -5.78 20.36 19.19
N ALA A 279 -6.93 20.87 19.62
CA ALA A 279 -8.24 20.28 19.32
C ALA A 279 -8.50 20.15 17.80
N LYS A 280 -8.13 21.17 17.01
CA LYS A 280 -8.26 21.15 15.55
C LYS A 280 -7.34 20.10 14.93
N VAL A 281 -6.11 19.98 15.41
CA VAL A 281 -5.14 18.96 14.96
C VAL A 281 -5.66 17.56 15.27
N ARG A 282 -6.04 17.26 16.52
CA ARG A 282 -6.61 15.97 16.91
C ARG A 282 -7.91 15.62 16.17
N TYR A 283 -8.76 16.61 15.87
CA TYR A 283 -9.95 16.40 15.05
C TYR A 283 -9.61 16.13 13.57
N ALA A 284 -8.63 16.85 12.99
CA ALA A 284 -8.16 16.60 11.64
C ALA A 284 -7.51 15.20 11.52
N GLU A 285 -6.70 14.79 12.49
CA GLU A 285 -6.19 13.42 12.60
C GLU A 285 -7.32 12.39 12.70
N MET A 286 -8.32 12.61 13.56
CA MET A 286 -9.46 11.71 13.72
C MET A 286 -10.23 11.55 12.39
N ARG A 287 -10.47 12.65 11.68
CA ARG A 287 -11.11 12.64 10.36
C ARG A 287 -10.24 11.96 9.31
N ALA A 288 -8.92 12.16 9.33
CA ALA A 288 -7.98 11.46 8.45
C ALA A 288 -7.93 9.94 8.74
N ARG A 289 -7.94 9.53 10.02
CA ARG A 289 -8.02 8.11 10.43
C ARG A 289 -9.36 7.49 10.01
N GLN A 290 -10.48 8.21 10.15
CA GLN A 290 -11.79 7.77 9.66
C GLN A 290 -11.79 7.62 8.13
N GLN A 291 -11.32 8.62 7.39
CA GLN A 291 -11.23 8.55 5.91
C GLN A 291 -10.27 7.45 5.44
N ARG A 292 -9.17 7.23 6.15
CA ARG A 292 -8.27 6.11 5.89
C ARG A 292 -8.97 4.77 6.15
N ALA A 293 -9.67 4.59 7.27
CA ALA A 293 -10.40 3.36 7.55
C ALA A 293 -11.55 3.10 6.54
N GLU A 294 -12.18 4.14 5.99
CA GLU A 294 -13.11 4.02 4.86
C GLU A 294 -12.40 3.63 3.55
N PHE A 295 -11.18 4.11 3.32
CA PHE A 295 -10.37 3.82 2.13
C PHE A 295 -9.73 2.43 2.17
N ASP A 296 -9.21 2.02 3.33
CA ASP A 296 -8.63 0.70 3.55
C ASP A 296 -9.73 -0.38 3.34
N LYS A 297 -10.94 -0.17 3.90
CA LYS A 297 -12.15 -0.99 3.64
C LYS A 297 -12.68 -0.94 2.21
N PHE A 298 -12.23 0.03 1.41
CA PHE A 298 -12.47 0.07 -0.03
C PHE A 298 -11.42 -0.75 -0.78
N VAL A 299 -10.12 -0.57 -0.46
CA VAL A 299 -9.00 -1.34 -1.04
C VAL A 299 -9.18 -2.85 -0.82
N GLU A 300 -9.59 -3.28 0.38
CA GLU A 300 -9.92 -4.69 0.70
C GLU A 300 -10.91 -5.32 -0.30
N ARG A 301 -11.91 -4.54 -0.76
CA ARG A 301 -12.95 -4.99 -1.70
C ARG A 301 -12.53 -4.90 -3.17
N PHE A 302 -11.41 -4.24 -3.44
CA PHE A 302 -10.93 -3.90 -4.78
C PHE A 302 -9.45 -4.29 -4.99
N SER A 303 -9.00 -5.35 -4.31
CA SER A 303 -7.66 -5.93 -4.38
C SER A 303 -7.22 -6.40 -5.78
N MET A 304 -8.13 -6.42 -6.76
CA MET A 304 -7.84 -6.68 -8.18
C MET A 304 -7.31 -5.46 -8.95
N PHE A 305 -7.26 -4.26 -8.36
CA PHE A 305 -6.60 -3.11 -8.99
C PHE A 305 -5.09 -3.15 -8.73
N GLU A 306 -4.35 -3.71 -9.68
CA GLU A 306 -2.88 -3.80 -9.66
C GLU A 306 -2.19 -2.43 -9.51
N ASN A 307 -1.83 -2.07 -8.26
CA ASN A 307 -0.89 -1.00 -7.88
C ASN A 307 -1.14 0.43 -8.40
N ASP A 308 -2.22 0.69 -9.14
CA ASP A 308 -2.61 2.00 -9.69
C ASP A 308 -3.35 2.85 -8.64
N LEU A 309 -2.58 3.42 -7.70
CA LEU A 309 -3.12 4.27 -6.63
C LEU A 309 -3.95 5.46 -7.16
N PRO A 310 -3.57 6.18 -8.24
CA PRO A 310 -4.43 7.21 -8.85
C PRO A 310 -5.81 6.70 -9.27
N ARG A 311 -5.89 5.50 -9.86
CA ARG A 311 -7.17 4.85 -10.21
C ARG A 311 -7.96 4.42 -8.99
N ILE A 312 -7.31 3.85 -7.97
CA ILE A 312 -7.95 3.46 -6.70
C ILE A 312 -8.59 4.69 -6.02
N ILE A 313 -7.87 5.83 -5.95
CA ILE A 313 -8.40 7.10 -5.43
C ILE A 313 -9.59 7.60 -6.27
N LYS A 314 -9.49 7.53 -7.60
CA LYS A 314 -10.57 7.93 -8.50
C LYS A 314 -11.83 7.08 -8.34
N GLU A 315 -11.68 5.76 -8.18
CA GLU A 315 -12.83 4.87 -7.95
C GLU A 315 -13.45 5.05 -6.55
N PHE A 316 -12.65 5.37 -5.51
CA PHE A 316 -13.20 5.77 -4.20
C PHE A 316 -14.03 7.05 -4.31
N GLN A 317 -13.56 8.05 -5.08
CA GLN A 317 -14.32 9.28 -5.35
C GLN A 317 -15.61 8.99 -6.16
N ASN A 318 -15.54 8.10 -7.17
CA ASN A 318 -16.72 7.63 -7.89
C ASN A 318 -17.73 6.96 -6.94
N GLN A 319 -17.27 6.09 -6.05
CA GLN A 319 -18.11 5.39 -5.08
C GLN A 319 -18.82 6.37 -4.12
N LYS A 320 -18.10 7.39 -3.60
CA LYS A 320 -18.71 8.44 -2.77
C LYS A 320 -19.77 9.25 -3.53
N LYS A 321 -19.58 9.52 -4.82
CA LYS A 321 -20.59 10.17 -5.68
C LYS A 321 -21.81 9.27 -5.91
N LEU A 322 -21.59 7.99 -6.23
CA LEU A 322 -22.64 7.01 -6.44
C LEU A 322 -23.46 6.74 -5.17
N ALA A 323 -22.85 6.80 -3.98
CA ALA A 323 -23.54 6.71 -2.68
C ALA A 323 -24.55 7.85 -2.41
N VAL A 324 -24.46 8.96 -3.15
CA VAL A 324 -25.48 10.02 -3.18
C VAL A 324 -26.50 9.73 -4.28
N GLU A 325 -26.04 9.42 -5.49
CA GLU A 325 -26.89 9.18 -6.68
C GLU A 325 -27.89 8.03 -6.48
N ILE A 326 -27.46 6.94 -5.83
CA ILE A 326 -28.25 5.72 -5.64
C ILE A 326 -29.52 5.91 -4.82
N LYS A 327 -29.59 6.97 -4.00
CA LYS A 327 -30.77 7.28 -3.18
C LYS A 327 -31.98 7.69 -4.03
N GLU A 328 -31.75 8.15 -5.26
CA GLU A 328 -32.80 8.49 -6.22
C GLU A 328 -33.21 7.29 -7.10
N TYR A 329 -32.46 6.18 -7.10
CA TYR A 329 -32.72 5.03 -7.97
C TYR A 329 -34.05 4.29 -7.70
N PRO A 330 -34.53 4.12 -6.44
CA PRO A 330 -35.86 3.54 -6.21
C PRO A 330 -36.99 4.40 -6.81
N LYS A 331 -36.84 5.72 -6.75
CA LYS A 331 -37.76 6.70 -7.33
C LYS A 331 -37.70 6.69 -8.86
N PHE A 332 -36.51 6.55 -9.46
CA PHE A 332 -36.37 6.29 -10.90
C PHE A 332 -37.05 4.98 -11.32
N LEU A 333 -36.91 3.89 -10.56
CA LEU A 333 -37.54 2.60 -10.86
C LEU A 333 -39.07 2.74 -10.92
N THR A 334 -39.69 3.41 -9.93
CA THR A 334 -41.14 3.69 -9.93
C THR A 334 -41.56 4.58 -11.11
N GLN A 335 -40.77 5.61 -11.45
CA GLN A 335 -41.01 6.44 -12.63
C GLN A 335 -40.95 5.62 -13.92
N SER A 336 -39.95 4.74 -14.06
CA SER A 336 -39.77 3.90 -15.24
C SER A 336 -40.93 2.92 -15.45
N GLN A 337 -41.37 2.26 -14.37
CA GLN A 337 -42.52 1.36 -14.38
C GLN A 337 -43.81 2.09 -14.75
N THR A 338 -44.03 3.29 -14.18
CA THR A 338 -45.21 4.13 -14.46
C THR A 338 -45.23 4.57 -15.93
N GLU A 339 -44.07 5.02 -16.44
CA GLU A 339 -43.94 5.49 -17.81
C GLU A 339 -44.04 4.34 -18.82
N ARG A 340 -43.54 3.14 -18.51
CA ARG A 340 -43.76 1.95 -19.35
C ARG A 340 -45.24 1.61 -19.44
N GLN A 341 -45.96 1.56 -18.31
CA GLN A 341 -47.41 1.29 -18.30
C GLN A 341 -48.18 2.35 -19.11
N ARG A 342 -47.80 3.63 -19.02
CA ARG A 342 -48.39 4.71 -19.82
C ARG A 342 -48.17 4.49 -21.32
N ILE A 343 -46.93 4.23 -21.75
CA ILE A 343 -46.60 4.08 -23.17
C ILE A 343 -47.12 2.75 -23.73
N GLU A 344 -47.13 1.66 -22.98
CA GLU A 344 -47.82 0.41 -23.36
C GLU A 344 -49.33 0.66 -23.58
N THR A 345 -49.97 1.43 -22.71
CA THR A 345 -51.40 1.81 -22.83
C THR A 345 -51.68 2.74 -24.01
N GLU A 346 -50.73 3.58 -24.40
CA GLU A 346 -50.84 4.42 -25.60
C GLU A 346 -50.56 3.63 -26.88
N TYR A 347 -49.56 2.76 -26.87
CA TYR A 347 -49.21 1.86 -27.98
C TYR A 347 -50.39 0.96 -28.39
N LEU A 348 -51.14 0.43 -27.42
CA LEU A 348 -52.34 -0.38 -27.66
C LEU A 348 -53.48 0.38 -28.35
N LYS A 349 -53.43 1.71 -28.40
CA LYS A 349 -54.40 2.56 -29.13
C LYS A 349 -53.96 2.86 -30.57
N LEU A 350 -52.69 2.60 -30.92
CA LEU A 350 -52.12 2.88 -32.24
C LEU A 350 -52.43 1.77 -33.24
N LYS A 351 -52.97 2.15 -34.40
CA LYS A 351 -53.19 1.23 -35.52
C LYS A 351 -51.87 0.77 -36.11
N LYS A 352 -51.89 -0.29 -36.92
CA LYS A 352 -50.69 -0.76 -37.65
C LYS A 352 -50.17 0.25 -38.69
N THR A 353 -50.98 1.24 -39.06
CA THR A 353 -50.62 2.37 -39.93
C THR A 353 -49.77 3.44 -39.25
N ASP A 354 -49.74 3.48 -37.92
CA ASP A 354 -49.34 4.69 -37.17
C ASP A 354 -47.82 4.69 -36.90
N ILE A 355 -47.05 4.40 -37.94
CA ILE A 355 -45.61 4.07 -37.94
C ILE A 355 -44.77 5.12 -37.20
N SER A 356 -45.00 6.41 -37.46
CA SER A 356 -44.25 7.51 -36.83
C SER A 356 -44.45 7.57 -35.30
N ALA A 357 -45.68 7.36 -34.83
CA ALA A 357 -45.97 7.30 -33.41
C ALA A 357 -45.33 6.06 -32.76
N LYS A 358 -45.34 4.91 -33.45
CA LYS A 358 -44.67 3.68 -32.98
C LYS A 358 -43.14 3.81 -32.93
N LYS A 359 -42.49 4.47 -33.91
CA LYS A 359 -41.06 4.81 -33.82
C LYS A 359 -40.76 5.69 -32.60
N LYS A 360 -41.52 6.77 -32.36
CA LYS A 360 -41.31 7.61 -31.16
C LYS A 360 -41.42 6.83 -29.84
N MET A 361 -42.29 5.83 -29.77
CA MET A 361 -42.41 4.92 -28.62
C MET A 361 -41.22 3.96 -28.50
N LEU A 362 -40.68 3.47 -29.63
CA LEU A 362 -39.45 2.69 -29.69
C LEU A 362 -38.26 3.47 -29.13
N ASP A 363 -38.08 4.73 -29.58
CA ASP A 363 -37.01 5.62 -29.11
C ASP A 363 -37.13 5.87 -27.60
N THR A 364 -38.36 6.08 -27.12
CA THR A 364 -38.60 6.29 -25.68
C THR A 364 -38.29 5.03 -24.87
N ALA A 365 -38.73 3.86 -25.35
CA ALA A 365 -38.44 2.58 -24.71
C ALA A 365 -36.93 2.26 -24.66
N TRP A 366 -36.20 2.56 -25.73
CA TRP A 366 -34.74 2.41 -25.79
C TRP A 366 -34.03 3.29 -24.75
N ASN A 367 -34.43 4.55 -24.62
CA ASN A 367 -33.85 5.48 -23.65
C ASN A 367 -34.08 5.05 -22.19
N TRP A 368 -35.26 4.50 -21.86
CA TRP A 368 -35.49 3.93 -20.53
C TRP A 368 -34.73 2.62 -20.31
N GLN A 369 -34.66 1.74 -21.32
CA GLN A 369 -33.86 0.51 -21.29
C GLN A 369 -32.39 0.79 -20.94
N LEU A 370 -31.78 1.81 -21.58
CA LEU A 370 -30.40 2.22 -21.31
C LEU A 370 -30.21 2.77 -19.89
N LYS A 371 -31.13 3.63 -19.41
CA LYS A 371 -31.03 4.17 -18.04
C LYS A 371 -31.20 3.07 -16.98
N CYS A 372 -32.11 2.11 -17.19
CA CYS A 372 -32.27 0.95 -16.32
C CYS A 372 -31.00 0.09 -16.27
N LEU A 373 -30.32 -0.12 -17.41
CA LEU A 373 -29.03 -0.82 -17.46
C LEU A 373 -27.96 -0.11 -16.62
N THR A 374 -27.71 1.18 -16.90
CA THR A 374 -26.71 1.99 -16.20
C THR A 374 -26.94 2.01 -14.69
N TYR A 375 -28.19 2.19 -14.25
CA TYR A 375 -28.51 2.21 -12.83
C TYR A 375 -28.49 0.81 -12.20
N SER A 376 -28.84 -0.27 -12.92
CA SER A 376 -28.68 -1.64 -12.40
C SER A 376 -27.22 -1.98 -12.10
N SER A 377 -26.31 -1.66 -13.02
CA SER A 377 -24.88 -1.92 -12.85
C SER A 377 -24.29 -1.07 -11.72
N ARG A 378 -24.67 0.20 -11.63
CA ARG A 378 -24.25 1.10 -10.52
C ARG A 378 -24.80 0.64 -9.17
N ALA A 379 -26.04 0.15 -9.10
CA ALA A 379 -26.60 -0.39 -7.86
C ALA A 379 -25.86 -1.65 -7.40
N ILE A 380 -25.57 -2.58 -8.31
CA ILE A 380 -24.79 -3.80 -8.00
C ILE A 380 -23.36 -3.43 -7.52
N TYR A 381 -22.70 -2.48 -8.20
CA TYR A 381 -21.37 -1.97 -7.82
C TYR A 381 -21.35 -1.36 -6.41
N MET A 382 -22.42 -0.69 -6.00
CA MET A 382 -22.59 -0.14 -4.65
C MET A 382 -23.00 -1.17 -3.58
N GLY A 383 -23.21 -2.44 -3.95
CA GLY A 383 -23.65 -3.51 -3.05
C GLY A 383 -25.17 -3.66 -2.93
N GLU A 384 -25.96 -2.76 -3.53
CA GLU A 384 -27.43 -2.77 -3.53
C GLU A 384 -28.01 -3.81 -4.50
N LYS A 385 -27.63 -5.08 -4.32
CA LYS A 385 -27.94 -6.21 -5.21
C LYS A 385 -29.44 -6.33 -5.51
N GLN A 386 -30.31 -6.10 -4.52
CA GLN A 386 -31.76 -6.20 -4.69
C GLN A 386 -32.31 -5.08 -5.59
N LEU A 387 -31.93 -3.82 -5.35
CA LEU A 387 -32.31 -2.68 -6.20
C LEU A 387 -31.75 -2.83 -7.63
N GLY A 388 -30.51 -3.32 -7.75
CA GLY A 388 -29.90 -3.66 -9.03
C GLY A 388 -30.69 -4.73 -9.80
N SER A 389 -31.16 -5.78 -9.11
CA SER A 389 -31.99 -6.83 -9.72
C SER A 389 -33.35 -6.31 -10.19
N PHE A 390 -34.01 -5.42 -9.43
CA PHE A 390 -35.27 -4.81 -9.85
C PHE A 390 -35.10 -3.88 -11.06
N LEU A 391 -34.01 -3.11 -11.13
CA LEU A 391 -33.67 -2.28 -12.29
C LEU A 391 -33.32 -3.14 -13.53
N ALA A 392 -32.63 -4.28 -13.33
CA ALA A 392 -32.34 -5.24 -14.38
C ALA A 392 -33.60 -5.97 -14.89
N GLU A 393 -34.59 -6.23 -14.03
CA GLU A 393 -35.88 -6.80 -14.43
C GLU A 393 -36.72 -5.78 -15.21
N GLU A 394 -36.78 -4.52 -14.77
CA GLU A 394 -37.50 -3.48 -15.52
C GLU A 394 -36.84 -3.19 -16.88
N ARG A 395 -35.50 -3.33 -16.99
CA ARG A 395 -34.80 -3.36 -18.29
C ARG A 395 -35.31 -4.51 -19.19
N LYS A 396 -35.56 -5.72 -18.66
CA LYS A 396 -36.15 -6.82 -19.46
C LYS A 396 -37.57 -6.47 -19.92
N ASN A 397 -38.37 -5.84 -19.07
CA ASN A 397 -39.72 -5.40 -19.44
C ASN A 397 -39.68 -4.37 -20.58
N TRP A 398 -38.75 -3.40 -20.55
CA TRP A 398 -38.53 -2.47 -21.66
C TRP A 398 -38.05 -3.14 -22.94
N ILE A 399 -37.15 -4.15 -22.86
CA ILE A 399 -36.73 -4.96 -24.02
C ILE A 399 -37.94 -5.68 -24.62
N SER A 400 -38.72 -6.38 -23.80
CA SER A 400 -39.92 -7.09 -24.23
C SER A 400 -40.96 -6.17 -24.85
N PHE A 401 -41.10 -4.93 -24.35
CA PHE A 401 -41.96 -3.94 -24.97
C PHE A 401 -41.42 -3.44 -26.32
N ARG A 402 -40.15 -3.02 -26.36
CA ARG A 402 -39.45 -2.59 -27.59
C ARG A 402 -39.56 -3.64 -28.69
N ASP A 403 -39.40 -4.92 -28.35
CA ASP A 403 -39.44 -6.01 -29.32
C ASP A 403 -40.86 -6.30 -29.84
N ARG A 404 -41.91 -6.04 -29.04
CA ARG A 404 -43.29 -5.98 -29.57
C ARG A 404 -43.47 -4.85 -30.59
N ILE A 405 -42.88 -3.66 -30.36
CA ILE A 405 -42.93 -2.54 -31.30
C ILE A 405 -42.18 -2.86 -32.61
N ASN A 406 -40.97 -3.41 -32.51
CA ASN A 406 -40.16 -3.82 -33.66
C ASN A 406 -40.88 -4.84 -34.55
N ASN A 407 -41.50 -5.87 -33.95
CA ASN A 407 -42.27 -6.87 -34.68
C ASN A 407 -43.48 -6.28 -35.42
N ASP A 408 -44.17 -5.31 -34.82
CA ASP A 408 -45.35 -4.67 -35.44
C ASP A 408 -44.97 -3.63 -36.51
N LEU A 409 -43.77 -3.04 -36.41
CA LEU A 409 -43.14 -2.21 -37.45
C LEU A 409 -42.42 -3.01 -38.55
N LYS A 410 -42.17 -4.31 -38.33
CA LYS A 410 -41.37 -5.21 -39.18
C LYS A 410 -39.92 -4.77 -39.41
N ILE A 411 -39.33 -4.04 -38.47
CA ILE A 411 -37.92 -3.61 -38.57
C ILE A 411 -37.02 -4.86 -38.47
N THR A 412 -36.16 -5.07 -39.47
CA THR A 412 -35.23 -6.19 -39.49
C THR A 412 -34.04 -5.95 -38.55
N PRO A 413 -33.36 -7.00 -38.03
CA PRO A 413 -32.20 -6.83 -37.16
C PRO A 413 -31.08 -5.96 -37.78
N ASN A 414 -30.91 -6.00 -39.11
CA ASN A 414 -29.93 -5.18 -39.81
C ASN A 414 -30.27 -3.68 -39.78
N GLU A 415 -31.56 -3.33 -39.86
CA GLU A 415 -32.01 -1.94 -39.74
C GLU A 415 -31.83 -1.41 -38.31
N VAL A 416 -32.12 -2.24 -37.29
CA VAL A 416 -31.83 -1.90 -35.88
C VAL A 416 -30.33 -1.65 -35.67
N ILE A 417 -29.46 -2.45 -36.28
CA ILE A 417 -28.00 -2.26 -36.21
C ILE A 417 -27.57 -0.95 -36.88
N GLN A 418 -28.11 -0.60 -38.06
CA GLN A 418 -27.78 0.67 -38.71
C GLN A 418 -28.32 1.90 -37.96
N GLU A 419 -29.51 1.81 -37.37
CA GLU A 419 -30.10 2.89 -36.57
C GLU A 419 -29.35 3.08 -35.23
N ALA A 420 -28.83 2.01 -34.62
CA ALA A 420 -27.93 2.09 -33.46
C ALA A 420 -26.56 2.71 -33.81
N VAL A 421 -25.97 2.35 -34.96
CA VAL A 421 -24.70 2.92 -35.44
C VAL A 421 -24.84 4.41 -35.76
N SER A 422 -25.94 4.85 -36.39
CA SER A 422 -26.13 6.27 -36.70
C SER A 422 -26.26 7.13 -35.44
N ILE A 423 -26.96 6.66 -34.40
CA ILE A 423 -27.04 7.34 -33.10
C ILE A 423 -25.64 7.53 -32.49
N SER A 424 -24.78 6.52 -32.55
CA SER A 424 -23.40 6.59 -32.02
C SER A 424 -22.50 7.61 -32.73
N SER A 425 -22.88 8.04 -33.94
CA SER A 425 -22.13 9.03 -34.73
C SER A 425 -22.53 10.49 -34.46
N SER A 426 -23.44 10.75 -33.52
CA SER A 426 -23.87 12.10 -33.16
C SER A 426 -22.91 12.78 -32.17
N ASN A 427 -22.33 13.93 -32.55
CA ASN A 427 -21.37 14.67 -31.74
C ASN A 427 -22.02 15.40 -30.55
N THR A 428 -22.36 14.65 -29.50
CA THR A 428 -22.60 15.19 -28.15
C THR A 428 -21.83 14.35 -27.12
N ASP A 429 -21.37 14.96 -26.03
CA ASP A 429 -20.65 14.22 -24.98
C ASP A 429 -21.53 13.15 -24.32
N GLU A 430 -22.85 13.35 -24.29
CA GLU A 430 -23.81 12.35 -23.81
C GLU A 430 -23.93 11.18 -24.80
N SER A 431 -24.00 11.45 -26.12
CA SER A 431 -23.92 10.41 -27.17
C SER A 431 -22.61 9.63 -27.09
N ALA A 432 -21.47 10.30 -26.87
CA ALA A 432 -20.17 9.67 -26.74
C ALA A 432 -20.07 8.81 -25.46
N GLN A 433 -20.57 9.29 -24.33
CA GLN A 433 -20.66 8.49 -23.09
C GLN A 433 -21.65 7.32 -23.22
N ILE A 434 -22.75 7.47 -23.97
CA ILE A 434 -23.67 6.37 -24.29
C ILE A 434 -23.01 5.36 -25.22
N GLY A 435 -22.26 5.79 -26.23
CA GLY A 435 -21.48 4.92 -27.12
C GLY A 435 -20.39 4.15 -26.38
N GLN A 436 -19.63 4.81 -25.51
CA GLN A 436 -18.63 4.18 -24.65
C GLN A 436 -19.28 3.24 -23.63
N SER A 437 -20.44 3.61 -23.06
CA SER A 437 -21.21 2.74 -22.16
C SER A 437 -21.81 1.55 -22.90
N TYR A 438 -22.20 1.71 -24.17
CA TYR A 438 -22.66 0.63 -25.04
C TYR A 438 -21.51 -0.33 -25.36
N TYR A 439 -20.33 0.18 -25.73
CA TYR A 439 -19.12 -0.62 -25.94
C TYR A 439 -18.71 -1.39 -24.67
N ASN A 440 -18.65 -0.71 -23.53
CA ASN A 440 -18.30 -1.31 -22.24
C ASN A 440 -19.37 -2.31 -21.76
N ALA A 441 -20.65 -2.04 -21.96
CA ALA A 441 -21.73 -2.96 -21.60
C ALA A 441 -21.87 -4.13 -22.57
N TYR A 442 -21.52 -3.95 -23.85
CA TYR A 442 -21.42 -5.01 -24.84
C TYR A 442 -20.28 -5.97 -24.47
N LEU A 443 -19.09 -5.44 -24.17
CA LEU A 443 -17.98 -6.22 -23.59
C LEU A 443 -18.38 -6.90 -22.27
N SER A 444 -19.03 -6.19 -21.35
CA SER A 444 -19.52 -6.80 -20.09
C SER A 444 -20.59 -7.86 -20.32
N SER A 445 -21.36 -7.80 -21.43
CA SER A 445 -22.32 -8.84 -21.82
C SER A 445 -21.66 -10.03 -22.54
N MET A 446 -20.47 -9.85 -23.09
CA MET A 446 -19.56 -10.95 -23.47
C MET A 446 -18.85 -11.55 -22.24
N ILE A 447 -18.94 -10.90 -21.07
CA ILE A 447 -18.46 -11.38 -19.76
C ILE A 447 -19.69 -11.71 -18.86
N VAL A 448 -20.72 -12.28 -19.47
CA VAL A 448 -21.45 -13.38 -18.83
C VAL A 448 -20.55 -14.61 -19.00
N PRO A 449 -20.40 -15.51 -18.00
CA PRO A 449 -19.55 -16.68 -18.16
C PRO A 449 -19.94 -17.46 -19.41
N PHE A 450 -18.97 -17.66 -20.31
CA PHE A 450 -19.09 -18.62 -21.40
C PHE A 450 -19.27 -20.00 -20.77
N GLU A 451 -20.49 -20.56 -20.88
CA GLU A 451 -20.65 -22.01 -20.82
C GLU A 451 -19.92 -22.57 -22.05
N TRP A 452 -18.69 -23.04 -21.83
CA TRP A 452 -17.94 -23.72 -22.88
C TRP A 452 -18.68 -25.02 -23.21
N GLU A 453 -19.04 -25.20 -24.48
CA GLU A 453 -19.66 -26.45 -24.97
C GLU A 453 -18.67 -27.66 -24.88
N TYR A 454 -17.42 -27.40 -24.47
CA TYR A 454 -16.42 -28.38 -24.05
C TYR A 454 -15.83 -28.00 -22.69
N ASP A 455 -15.94 -28.91 -21.73
CA ASP A 455 -15.30 -28.85 -20.43
C ASP A 455 -13.74 -28.71 -20.57
N PRO A 456 -13.12 -27.69 -19.96
CA PRO A 456 -11.65 -27.52 -20.00
C PRO A 456 -10.88 -28.66 -19.35
N ASP A 457 -11.38 -29.24 -18.26
CA ASP A 457 -10.73 -30.36 -17.57
C ASP A 457 -10.88 -31.65 -18.39
N LEU A 458 -12.01 -31.83 -19.08
CA LEU A 458 -12.17 -32.87 -20.09
C LEU A 458 -11.16 -32.68 -21.23
N LEU A 459 -10.95 -31.45 -21.73
CA LEU A 459 -9.98 -31.18 -22.81
C LEU A 459 -8.53 -31.46 -22.36
N VAL A 460 -8.18 -31.10 -21.12
CA VAL A 460 -6.88 -31.45 -20.51
C VAL A 460 -6.76 -32.98 -20.33
N SER A 461 -7.84 -33.67 -19.95
CA SER A 461 -7.84 -35.13 -19.84
C SER A 461 -7.68 -35.83 -21.20
N GLU A 462 -8.37 -35.38 -22.27
CA GLU A 462 -8.17 -35.87 -23.64
C GLU A 462 -6.73 -35.63 -24.11
N TYR A 463 -6.13 -34.48 -23.76
CA TYR A 463 -4.76 -34.14 -24.11
C TYR A 463 -3.75 -35.06 -23.41
N LEU A 464 -3.93 -35.31 -22.11
CA LEU A 464 -3.08 -36.20 -21.33
C LEU A 464 -3.26 -37.68 -21.72
N GLU A 465 -4.49 -38.15 -22.00
CA GLU A 465 -4.71 -39.47 -22.59
C GLU A 465 -4.04 -39.60 -23.96
N ALA A 466 -4.16 -38.59 -24.83
CA ALA A 466 -3.57 -38.63 -26.16
C ALA A 466 -2.03 -38.56 -26.15
N LEU A 467 -1.44 -37.86 -25.18
CA LEU A 467 0.01 -37.91 -24.92
C LEU A 467 0.42 -39.31 -24.47
N ASN A 468 -0.22 -39.85 -23.42
CA ASN A 468 0.06 -41.19 -22.89
C ASN A 468 -0.21 -42.32 -23.91
N ALA A 469 -1.10 -42.10 -24.88
CA ALA A 469 -1.42 -43.03 -25.98
C ALA A 469 -0.67 -42.72 -27.29
N GLY A 470 0.23 -41.72 -27.34
CA GLY A 470 1.05 -41.40 -28.52
C GLY A 470 0.29 -40.83 -29.74
N LYS A 471 -0.89 -40.24 -29.55
CA LYS A 471 -1.84 -39.83 -30.62
C LYS A 471 -1.81 -38.33 -30.95
N VAL A 472 -0.72 -37.63 -30.61
CA VAL A 472 -0.56 -36.15 -30.65
C VAL A 472 -1.10 -35.49 -31.92
N LEU A 473 -0.83 -36.06 -33.11
CA LEU A 473 -1.27 -35.52 -34.40
C LEU A 473 -2.79 -35.28 -34.51
N LYS A 474 -3.63 -36.14 -33.89
CA LYS A 474 -5.09 -35.96 -33.94
C LYS A 474 -5.61 -34.76 -33.14
N ILE A 475 -4.88 -34.33 -32.11
CA ILE A 475 -5.23 -33.10 -31.36
C ILE A 475 -4.64 -31.87 -32.06
N TRP A 476 -3.49 -32.00 -32.71
CA TRP A 476 -2.91 -30.92 -33.53
C TRP A 476 -3.92 -30.42 -34.59
N ASP A 477 -4.65 -31.32 -35.26
CA ASP A 477 -5.71 -30.97 -36.21
C ASP A 477 -6.97 -30.38 -35.55
N LYS A 478 -7.35 -30.78 -34.32
CA LYS A 478 -8.42 -30.12 -33.54
C LYS A 478 -8.02 -28.66 -33.24
N LEU A 479 -6.83 -28.45 -32.68
CA LEU A 479 -6.32 -27.13 -32.27
C LEU A 479 -6.15 -26.18 -33.46
N ASN A 480 -5.59 -26.66 -34.57
CA ASN A 480 -5.43 -25.89 -35.81
C ASN A 480 -6.77 -25.38 -36.39
N ASN A 481 -7.88 -26.07 -36.14
CA ASN A 481 -9.21 -25.62 -36.55
C ASN A 481 -9.82 -24.61 -35.57
N LEU A 482 -9.59 -24.77 -34.25
CA LEU A 482 -9.94 -23.73 -33.27
C LEU A 482 -9.20 -22.41 -33.56
N GLU A 483 -7.89 -22.49 -33.79
CA GLU A 483 -7.03 -21.34 -34.09
C GLU A 483 -7.48 -20.62 -35.37
N ARG A 484 -7.77 -21.35 -36.45
CA ARG A 484 -8.32 -20.77 -37.69
C ARG A 484 -9.67 -20.09 -37.48
N ASN A 485 -10.55 -20.65 -36.65
CA ASN A 485 -11.83 -20.02 -36.34
C ASN A 485 -11.67 -18.73 -35.52
N LEU A 486 -10.75 -18.71 -34.54
CA LEU A 486 -10.39 -17.50 -33.79
C LEU A 486 -9.76 -16.42 -34.70
N ILE A 487 -8.78 -16.78 -35.52
CA ILE A 487 -8.13 -15.86 -36.47
C ILE A 487 -9.13 -15.31 -37.50
N SER A 488 -10.08 -16.13 -37.97
CA SER A 488 -11.17 -15.70 -38.85
C SER A 488 -12.05 -14.62 -38.20
N HIS A 489 -12.40 -14.79 -36.92
CA HIS A 489 -13.28 -13.86 -36.21
C HIS A 489 -12.59 -12.51 -35.89
N TYR A 490 -11.35 -12.54 -35.40
CA TYR A 490 -10.62 -11.32 -35.05
C TYR A 490 -9.98 -10.60 -36.25
N GLY A 491 -9.61 -11.33 -37.31
CA GLY A 491 -8.99 -10.76 -38.51
C GLY A 491 -9.91 -9.79 -39.26
N LEU A 492 -11.21 -10.11 -39.37
CA LEU A 492 -12.22 -9.24 -39.99
C LEU A 492 -12.41 -7.92 -39.24
N ILE A 493 -12.28 -7.93 -37.91
CA ILE A 493 -12.36 -6.72 -37.07
C ILE A 493 -11.13 -5.84 -37.31
N TRP A 494 -9.93 -6.44 -37.29
CA TRP A 494 -8.68 -5.69 -37.46
C TRP A 494 -8.55 -5.04 -38.85
N ILE A 495 -9.02 -5.72 -39.91
CA ILE A 495 -9.06 -5.16 -41.27
C ILE A 495 -9.91 -3.88 -41.32
N LYS A 496 -11.14 -3.90 -40.77
CA LYS A 496 -12.02 -2.72 -40.79
C LYS A 496 -11.55 -1.56 -39.90
N VAL A 497 -10.92 -1.86 -38.77
CA VAL A 497 -10.25 -0.83 -37.94
C VAL A 497 -9.10 -0.18 -38.73
N LYS A 498 -8.35 -0.96 -39.53
CA LYS A 498 -7.25 -0.44 -40.36
C LYS A 498 -7.74 0.40 -41.53
N GLU A 499 -8.86 0.03 -42.16
CA GLU A 499 -9.55 0.86 -43.17
C GLU A 499 -9.98 2.21 -42.58
N TYR A 500 -10.61 2.20 -41.40
CA TYR A 500 -11.07 3.41 -40.69
C TYR A 500 -9.92 4.36 -40.27
N ILE A 501 -8.78 3.81 -39.84
CA ILE A 501 -7.58 4.59 -39.49
C ILE A 501 -6.92 5.18 -40.74
N ASN A 502 -6.87 4.44 -41.84
CA ASN A 502 -6.25 4.91 -43.09
C ASN A 502 -7.09 5.98 -43.81
N SER A 503 -8.42 5.96 -43.68
CA SER A 503 -9.29 6.98 -44.28
C SER A 503 -9.26 8.34 -43.57
N ASN A 504 -8.67 8.44 -42.36
CA ASN A 504 -8.65 9.65 -41.53
C ASN A 504 -7.24 10.23 -41.31
N ARG A 505 -6.26 9.91 -42.18
CA ARG A 505 -4.91 10.50 -42.16
C ARG A 505 -4.71 11.47 -43.32
N SER A 506 -5.05 12.74 -43.11
CA SER A 506 -4.57 13.84 -43.96
C SER A 506 -3.10 14.15 -43.65
N THR A 507 -2.26 14.23 -44.68
CA THR A 507 -0.85 14.62 -44.57
C THR A 507 -0.69 16.15 -44.65
N PRO A 508 0.31 16.73 -43.97
CA PRO A 508 0.55 18.17 -44.01
C PRO A 508 1.53 18.56 -45.14
N GLU A 509 1.06 19.35 -46.11
CA GLU A 509 1.94 20.05 -47.05
C GLU A 509 1.57 21.54 -47.20
N GLU A 510 2.63 22.30 -47.41
CA GLU A 510 2.84 23.74 -47.62
C GLU A 510 1.66 24.66 -47.99
N TRP A 511 1.62 25.84 -47.36
CA TRP A 511 0.96 27.04 -47.89
C TRP A 511 1.91 28.25 -47.88
N VAL A 512 2.33 28.67 -49.07
CA VAL A 512 3.10 29.91 -49.31
C VAL A 512 2.19 30.96 -49.94
N TYR A 513 2.37 32.22 -49.54
CA TYR A 513 1.61 33.39 -50.01
C TYR A 513 2.59 34.41 -50.63
N PRO A 514 2.16 35.26 -51.57
CA PRO A 514 1.37 34.99 -52.79
C PRO A 514 2.05 35.59 -54.06
N LYS A 515 1.44 35.48 -55.24
CA LYS A 515 1.53 36.54 -56.29
C LYS A 515 0.49 36.42 -57.43
N ASP A 516 -0.01 37.60 -57.82
CA ASP A 516 -0.49 38.07 -59.13
C ASP A 516 -1.71 37.42 -59.86
N HIS A 517 -2.70 38.28 -60.15
CA HIS A 517 -3.82 38.17 -61.12
C HIS A 517 -3.32 38.42 -62.58
N PRO A 518 -4.10 38.27 -63.71
CA PRO A 518 -5.56 38.48 -63.93
C PRO A 518 -6.17 37.37 -64.86
N PRO A 519 -6.94 37.54 -65.98
CA PRO A 519 -7.81 38.63 -66.50
C PRO A 519 -9.16 38.23 -67.18
N PHE A 520 -10.26 38.92 -66.79
CA PHE A 520 -11.38 39.38 -67.68
C PHE A 520 -12.24 38.37 -68.50
N LEU A 521 -13.37 38.73 -69.14
CA LEU A 521 -14.17 39.98 -69.09
C LEU A 521 -15.44 39.75 -68.21
N LYS A 522 -16.73 40.06 -68.50
CA LYS A 522 -17.54 40.79 -69.53
C LYS A 522 -18.93 41.01 -68.87
N CYS A 523 -19.73 42.06 -69.08
CA CYS A 523 -19.68 43.27 -69.92
C CYS A 523 -20.58 44.37 -69.28
N VAL A 524 -20.84 45.50 -69.98
CA VAL A 524 -21.82 46.56 -69.63
C VAL A 524 -21.43 47.41 -68.38
N SER A 525 -21.44 48.76 -68.39
CA SER A 525 -21.63 49.76 -69.47
C SER A 525 -20.97 51.13 -69.17
N VAL A 526 -20.83 51.94 -70.24
CA VAL A 526 -21.11 53.39 -70.38
C VAL A 526 -21.22 54.21 -69.07
N ARG A 527 -20.31 55.12 -68.67
CA ARG A 527 -19.50 56.18 -69.37
C ARG A 527 -20.35 57.37 -69.89
N TYR A 528 -19.87 58.60 -70.15
CA TYR A 528 -18.52 59.17 -70.29
C TYR A 528 -18.44 60.63 -69.75
N THR A 529 -17.31 61.30 -69.98
CA THR A 529 -16.93 62.68 -69.57
C THR A 529 -17.43 63.77 -70.53
N ASP A 530 -17.40 65.04 -70.12
CA ASP A 530 -17.60 66.23 -70.97
C ASP A 530 -16.61 67.39 -70.64
N PRO A 531 -15.92 67.99 -71.64
CA PRO A 531 -15.07 69.17 -71.44
C PRO A 531 -15.25 70.35 -72.44
N GLN A 532 -15.09 71.58 -71.91
CA GLN A 532 -14.87 72.88 -72.61
C GLN A 532 -15.98 73.49 -73.48
N LYS A 533 -16.54 74.64 -73.02
CA LYS A 533 -16.61 75.89 -73.82
C LYS A 533 -16.92 77.14 -72.98
N SER A 534 -16.96 78.30 -73.64
CA SER A 534 -16.96 79.67 -73.08
C SER A 534 -18.12 80.55 -73.58
N ILE A 535 -18.21 81.81 -73.11
CA ILE A 535 -19.10 82.91 -73.59
C ILE A 535 -20.58 82.72 -73.15
N SER A 536 -21.16 83.39 -72.13
CA SER A 536 -21.29 84.82 -71.73
C SER A 536 -22.45 85.60 -72.38
N CYS A 537 -23.35 86.23 -71.58
CA CYS A 537 -24.02 87.53 -71.84
C CYS A 537 -25.05 87.92 -70.73
N GLY A 538 -25.41 89.22 -70.65
CA GLY A 538 -26.48 89.79 -69.79
C GLY A 538 -26.05 90.13 -68.35
N VAL A 539 -25.59 91.33 -67.95
CA VAL A 539 -26.02 92.74 -68.19
C VAL A 539 -27.37 93.07 -67.52
N GLY A 540 -27.51 94.12 -66.70
CA GLY A 540 -26.59 95.17 -66.19
C GLY A 540 -27.18 95.79 -64.89
N HIS A 541 -26.75 96.91 -64.31
CA HIS A 541 -25.76 97.96 -64.63
C HIS A 541 -24.89 98.19 -63.37
N ALA A 542 -23.61 98.63 -63.39
CA ALA A 542 -22.89 99.58 -64.26
C ALA A 542 -23.23 101.06 -63.99
N ASN A 543 -22.55 101.63 -62.99
CA ASN A 543 -22.24 103.06 -62.75
C ASN A 543 -23.20 104.14 -63.28
N SER A 544 -23.89 104.83 -62.37
CA SER A 544 -24.35 106.21 -62.61
C SER A 544 -24.37 107.04 -61.33
N ILE A 545 -23.61 108.15 -61.37
CA ILE A 545 -23.72 109.37 -60.55
C ILE A 545 -23.54 109.24 -59.02
N ALA A 546 -22.64 110.08 -58.48
CA ALA A 546 -22.45 110.27 -57.05
C ALA A 546 -23.31 111.43 -56.50
N SER A 547 -24.04 111.19 -55.40
CA SER A 547 -24.34 112.14 -54.30
C SER A 547 -25.21 111.46 -53.22
N GLN A 548 -25.09 111.90 -51.96
CA GLN A 548 -25.70 111.29 -50.74
C GLN A 548 -25.02 109.95 -50.34
N ALA A 549 -24.01 109.88 -49.47
CA ALA A 549 -23.62 110.69 -48.30
C ALA A 549 -24.60 110.61 -47.10
N HIS A 550 -24.09 110.11 -45.96
CA HIS A 550 -24.75 109.91 -44.65
C HIS A 550 -26.05 109.08 -44.60
N ASN A 551 -25.96 107.80 -44.18
CA ASN A 551 -26.33 107.39 -42.80
C ASN A 551 -26.26 105.88 -42.48
N ASN A 552 -26.36 104.96 -43.45
CA ASN A 552 -26.62 103.53 -43.19
C ASN A 552 -25.38 102.67 -42.82
N SER A 553 -24.53 103.15 -41.89
CA SER A 553 -23.28 102.46 -41.49
C SER A 553 -23.42 101.52 -40.29
N ARG A 554 -24.48 101.66 -39.48
CA ARG A 554 -24.55 101.07 -38.12
C ARG A 554 -25.00 99.61 -38.10
N ASP A 555 -26.05 99.27 -38.84
CA ASP A 555 -26.72 97.96 -38.69
C ASP A 555 -25.95 96.80 -39.33
N LEU A 556 -25.15 97.09 -40.37
CA LEU A 556 -24.30 96.11 -41.05
C LEU A 556 -23.13 95.61 -40.17
N GLN A 557 -22.76 96.36 -39.12
CA GLN A 557 -21.76 95.91 -38.14
C GLN A 557 -22.35 94.93 -37.12
N ILE A 558 -23.60 95.15 -36.69
CA ILE A 558 -24.30 94.29 -35.72
C ILE A 558 -24.49 92.88 -36.30
N ALA A 559 -24.97 92.77 -37.54
CA ALA A 559 -25.17 91.50 -38.22
C ALA A 559 -23.86 90.68 -38.40
N LYS A 560 -22.71 91.35 -38.50
CA LYS A 560 -21.40 90.68 -38.58
C LYS A 560 -20.90 90.17 -37.23
N MET A 561 -21.19 90.87 -36.12
CA MET A 561 -20.79 90.43 -34.78
C MET A 561 -21.56 89.18 -34.30
N GLU A 562 -22.86 89.08 -34.61
CA GLU A 562 -23.69 87.91 -34.30
C GLU A 562 -23.14 86.63 -34.94
N ASN A 563 -22.77 86.69 -36.24
CA ASN A 563 -22.28 85.53 -36.98
C ASN A 563 -20.92 85.04 -36.45
N VAL A 564 -20.02 85.96 -36.10
CA VAL A 564 -18.73 85.64 -35.46
C VAL A 564 -18.93 85.01 -34.08
N LYS A 565 -19.88 85.50 -33.28
CA LYS A 565 -20.26 84.88 -31.99
C LYS A 565 -20.68 83.42 -32.16
N LYS A 566 -21.51 83.13 -33.17
CA LYS A 566 -22.00 81.77 -33.43
C LYS A 566 -20.85 80.81 -33.80
N GLN A 567 -19.98 81.23 -34.71
CA GLN A 567 -18.81 80.45 -35.14
C GLN A 567 -17.84 80.17 -33.97
N ILE A 568 -17.63 81.12 -33.06
CA ILE A 568 -16.79 80.92 -31.86
C ILE A 568 -17.38 79.85 -30.91
N ILE A 569 -18.71 79.76 -30.79
CA ILE A 569 -19.39 78.75 -29.98
C ILE A 569 -19.27 77.35 -30.62
N GLU A 570 -19.47 77.24 -31.93
CA GLU A 570 -19.30 75.98 -32.67
C GLU A 570 -17.84 75.47 -32.61
N ILE A 571 -16.86 76.35 -32.83
CA ILE A 571 -15.43 76.02 -32.70
C ILE A 571 -15.08 75.54 -31.27
N LYS A 572 -15.66 76.18 -30.24
CA LYS A 572 -15.43 75.73 -28.86
C LYS A 572 -16.04 74.35 -28.61
N SER A 573 -17.27 74.09 -29.06
CA SER A 573 -17.92 72.78 -28.91
C SER A 573 -17.08 71.65 -29.50
N VAL A 574 -16.53 71.85 -30.70
CA VAL A 574 -15.65 70.89 -31.37
C VAL A 574 -14.33 70.70 -30.60
N PHE A 575 -13.78 71.76 -29.98
CA PHE A 575 -12.58 71.65 -29.14
C PHE A 575 -12.83 70.88 -27.84
N ASP A 576 -13.95 71.14 -27.16
CA ASP A 576 -14.35 70.47 -25.93
C ASP A 576 -14.63 68.97 -26.21
N GLU A 577 -15.29 68.64 -27.33
CA GLU A 577 -15.50 67.24 -27.79
C GLU A 577 -14.19 66.52 -28.16
N LEU A 578 -13.29 67.15 -28.92
CA LEU A 578 -11.98 66.57 -29.27
C LEU A 578 -11.11 66.33 -28.03
N THR A 579 -11.21 67.21 -27.03
CA THR A 579 -10.50 67.06 -25.75
C THR A 579 -11.04 65.87 -24.96
N GLU A 580 -12.36 65.73 -24.85
CA GLU A 580 -13.00 64.61 -24.14
C GLU A 580 -12.83 63.27 -24.88
N ALA A 581 -12.76 63.27 -26.22
CA ALA A 581 -12.44 62.09 -27.03
C ALA A 581 -11.00 61.62 -26.77
N ARG A 582 -10.00 62.50 -26.90
CA ARG A 582 -8.60 62.21 -26.57
C ARG A 582 -8.45 61.75 -25.13
N ARG A 583 -9.17 62.37 -24.18
CA ARG A 583 -9.16 62.00 -22.76
C ARG A 583 -9.62 60.55 -22.54
N LYS A 584 -10.65 60.10 -23.26
CA LYS A 584 -11.14 58.70 -23.20
C LYS A 584 -10.14 57.71 -23.80
N GLU A 585 -9.57 58.03 -24.96
CA GLU A 585 -8.54 57.22 -25.62
C GLU A 585 -7.31 57.05 -24.71
N TYR A 586 -6.81 58.14 -24.14
CA TYR A 586 -5.70 58.16 -23.19
C TYR A 586 -6.01 57.39 -21.89
N TYR A 587 -7.24 57.44 -21.39
CA TYR A 587 -7.68 56.68 -20.21
C TYR A 587 -7.78 55.17 -20.50
N GLN A 588 -8.16 54.76 -21.71
CA GLN A 588 -8.13 53.35 -22.11
C GLN A 588 -6.69 52.84 -22.30
N LEU A 589 -5.78 53.65 -22.83
CA LEU A 589 -4.35 53.33 -22.89
C LEU A 589 -3.75 53.13 -21.50
N LEU A 590 -3.95 54.10 -20.59
CA LEU A 590 -3.52 53.98 -19.19
C LEU A 590 -4.15 52.78 -18.48
N LYS A 591 -5.41 52.46 -18.77
CA LYS A 591 -6.10 51.28 -18.21
C LYS A 591 -5.56 49.97 -18.79
N GLY A 592 -5.20 49.92 -20.07
CA GLY A 592 -4.53 48.77 -20.69
C GLY A 592 -3.16 48.50 -20.07
N VAL A 593 -2.35 49.56 -19.88
CA VAL A 593 -1.08 49.52 -19.16
C VAL A 593 -1.29 49.06 -17.71
N GLN A 594 -2.23 49.66 -16.97
CA GLN A 594 -2.52 49.26 -15.58
C GLN A 594 -3.03 47.82 -15.47
N ASN A 595 -3.80 47.32 -16.43
CA ASN A 595 -4.22 45.91 -16.46
C ASN A 595 -3.02 45.00 -16.72
N ASN A 596 -2.21 45.27 -17.75
CA ASN A 596 -0.98 44.51 -18.04
C ASN A 596 0.00 44.48 -16.85
N ILE A 597 0.02 45.52 -16.01
CA ILE A 597 0.82 45.59 -14.77
C ILE A 597 0.13 44.85 -13.60
N LYS A 598 -1.21 44.87 -13.52
CA LYS A 598 -1.99 44.12 -12.51
C LYS A 598 -2.04 42.62 -12.74
N ASP A 599 -1.93 42.18 -13.99
CA ASP A 599 -1.92 40.76 -14.38
C ASP A 599 -0.53 40.11 -14.24
N LEU A 600 0.45 40.85 -13.67
CA LEU A 600 1.69 40.30 -13.13
C LEU A 600 1.46 39.72 -11.72
N PRO A 601 2.23 38.71 -11.28
CA PRO A 601 2.07 38.14 -9.95
C PRO A 601 2.31 39.16 -8.81
N TYR A 602 1.22 39.50 -8.10
CA TYR A 602 1.14 40.23 -6.84
C TYR A 602 2.27 41.20 -6.43
N ASN A 603 1.97 42.50 -6.62
CA ASN A 603 2.22 43.54 -5.62
C ASN A 603 3.70 43.90 -5.31
N LEU A 604 4.46 44.30 -6.34
CA LEU A 604 5.88 44.70 -6.28
C LEU A 604 6.27 45.68 -5.15
N GLU A 605 5.36 46.58 -4.75
CA GLU A 605 5.60 47.56 -3.65
C GLU A 605 5.52 46.94 -2.24
N GLY A 606 5.12 45.68 -2.10
CA GLY A 606 4.95 44.99 -0.81
C GLY A 606 5.55 43.59 -0.70
N SER A 607 6.14 43.03 -1.77
CA SER A 607 6.68 41.66 -1.82
C SER A 607 8.17 41.56 -2.14
N SER A 608 8.82 42.65 -2.57
CA SER A 608 10.23 42.69 -2.99
C SER A 608 11.26 42.42 -1.89
N SER A 609 10.84 42.37 -0.62
CA SER A 609 11.65 41.94 0.53
C SER A 609 11.34 40.52 1.03
N ASN A 610 10.33 39.85 0.45
CA ASN A 610 9.75 38.61 0.99
C ASN A 610 9.78 37.42 0.00
N TRP A 611 10.13 37.64 -1.29
CA TRP A 611 10.31 36.57 -2.27
C TRP A 611 11.56 35.69 -1.99
N GLU A 612 12.48 36.18 -1.17
CA GLU A 612 13.46 35.37 -0.44
C GLU A 612 13.26 35.58 1.06
N PRO A 613 13.59 34.59 1.93
CA PRO A 613 14.04 33.24 1.63
C PRO A 613 12.91 32.19 1.65
N GLN A 614 11.65 32.59 1.89
CA GLN A 614 10.64 31.66 2.40
C GLN A 614 10.15 30.62 1.38
N GLU A 615 10.09 30.96 0.09
CA GLU A 615 9.79 29.99 -0.99
C GLU A 615 11.00 29.07 -1.27
N LEU A 616 12.22 29.60 -1.18
CA LEU A 616 13.47 28.83 -1.25
C LEU A 616 13.58 27.80 -0.11
N GLU A 617 13.25 28.21 1.13
CA GLU A 617 13.15 27.28 2.25
C GLU A 617 11.95 26.33 2.13
N THR A 618 10.86 26.72 1.47
CA THR A 618 9.73 25.82 1.17
C THR A 618 10.13 24.74 0.17
N LEU A 619 10.80 25.07 -0.94
CA LEU A 619 11.28 24.08 -1.90
C LEU A 619 12.42 23.22 -1.32
N LYS A 620 13.33 23.81 -0.53
CA LYS A 620 14.33 23.04 0.25
C LYS A 620 13.63 22.10 1.24
N PHE A 621 12.56 22.52 1.89
CA PHE A 621 11.76 21.70 2.81
C PHE A 621 11.04 20.58 2.06
N GLU A 622 10.47 20.84 0.88
CA GLU A 622 9.88 19.81 0.01
C GLU A 622 10.94 18.80 -0.46
N LEU A 623 12.09 19.24 -0.97
CA LEU A 623 13.22 18.37 -1.35
C LEU A 623 13.79 17.58 -0.14
N LYS A 624 13.82 18.18 1.05
CA LYS A 624 14.22 17.54 2.33
C LYS A 624 13.17 16.54 2.82
N ASN A 625 11.89 16.80 2.59
CA ASN A 625 10.78 15.91 2.95
C ASN A 625 10.62 14.77 1.95
N LEU A 626 10.92 14.98 0.66
CA LEU A 626 11.05 13.92 -0.34
C LEU A 626 12.14 12.92 0.06
N LYS A 627 13.24 13.39 0.67
CA LYS A 627 14.27 12.52 1.27
C LYS A 627 13.79 11.76 2.52
N LEU A 628 12.82 12.29 3.27
CA LEU A 628 12.20 11.58 4.40
C LEU A 628 11.17 10.54 3.93
N SER A 629 10.40 10.82 2.88
CA SER A 629 9.44 9.87 2.32
C SER A 629 10.09 8.77 1.49
N SER A 630 11.18 9.04 0.76
CA SER A 630 11.94 8.00 0.03
C SER A 630 12.94 7.24 0.92
N GLY A 631 13.73 7.95 1.74
CA GLY A 631 14.85 7.33 2.47
C GLY A 631 14.46 6.45 3.66
N ALA A 632 13.32 6.70 4.31
CA ALA A 632 12.90 6.00 5.53
C ALA A 632 11.73 5.02 5.33
N GLY A 633 10.97 5.14 4.24
CA GLY A 633 9.74 4.36 4.03
C GLY A 633 9.90 3.03 3.29
N TYR A 634 10.95 2.88 2.46
CA TYR A 634 11.06 1.75 1.52
C TYR A 634 11.90 0.58 2.06
N TYR A 635 12.67 0.79 3.13
CA TYR A 635 13.38 -0.25 3.88
C TYR A 635 12.65 -0.67 5.16
N VAL A 636 11.31 -0.64 5.16
CA VAL A 636 10.51 -1.30 6.20
C VAL A 636 10.67 -2.81 6.03
N ASP A 637 11.65 -3.36 6.76
CA ASP A 637 12.04 -4.76 6.81
C ASP A 637 10.89 -5.65 7.35
N PRO A 638 10.07 -6.27 6.48
CA PRO A 638 8.81 -6.83 6.91
C PRO A 638 9.06 -8.12 7.70
N PRO A 639 8.47 -8.31 8.90
CA PRO A 639 8.75 -9.48 9.74
C PRO A 639 8.46 -10.81 9.02
N ASN A 640 7.58 -10.80 8.03
CA ASN A 640 7.20 -11.97 7.22
C ASN A 640 7.81 -12.02 5.80
N ALA A 641 8.69 -11.09 5.41
CA ALA A 641 9.31 -11.11 4.08
C ALA A 641 10.18 -12.35 3.82
N ASN A 642 10.05 -12.96 2.63
CA ASN A 642 10.93 -14.01 2.12
C ASN A 642 11.96 -13.46 1.11
N LEU A 643 12.88 -14.33 0.65
CA LEU A 643 13.98 -13.91 -0.24
C LEU A 643 13.52 -13.47 -1.65
N GLY A 644 12.35 -13.91 -2.11
CA GLY A 644 11.73 -13.42 -3.35
C GLY A 644 11.09 -12.03 -3.17
N GLN A 645 10.56 -11.74 -1.98
CA GLN A 645 10.04 -10.42 -1.65
C GLN A 645 11.16 -9.37 -1.50
N LEU A 646 12.38 -9.75 -1.09
CA LEU A 646 13.56 -8.87 -1.12
C LEU A 646 13.85 -8.35 -2.55
N GLN A 647 13.74 -9.22 -3.56
CA GLN A 647 13.87 -8.83 -4.97
C GLN A 647 12.80 -7.81 -5.37
N SER A 648 11.54 -8.06 -5.00
CA SER A 648 10.43 -7.14 -5.27
C SER A 648 10.60 -5.79 -4.56
N LEU A 649 11.07 -5.78 -3.31
CA LEU A 649 11.34 -4.56 -2.53
C LEU A 649 12.46 -3.71 -3.16
N ILE A 650 13.60 -4.32 -3.53
CA ILE A 650 14.71 -3.57 -4.16
C ILE A 650 14.30 -3.04 -5.54
N GLN A 651 13.59 -3.82 -6.35
CA GLN A 651 13.04 -3.36 -7.63
C GLN A 651 12.01 -2.24 -7.44
N THR A 652 11.24 -2.26 -6.35
CA THR A 652 10.27 -1.20 -6.01
C THR A 652 10.97 0.08 -5.58
N SER A 653 12.04 0.02 -4.77
CA SER A 653 12.87 1.19 -4.43
C SER A 653 13.48 1.80 -5.70
N ILE A 654 14.17 1.00 -6.51
CA ILE A 654 14.75 1.43 -7.80
C ILE A 654 13.70 2.13 -8.68
N LYS A 655 12.47 1.61 -8.75
CA LYS A 655 11.37 2.24 -9.49
C LYS A 655 10.87 3.54 -8.84
N ALA A 656 10.82 3.61 -7.51
CA ALA A 656 10.44 4.82 -6.78
C ALA A 656 11.47 5.94 -6.97
N ASP A 657 12.77 5.62 -6.89
CA ASP A 657 13.85 6.58 -7.10
C ASP A 657 13.88 7.12 -8.54
N ASN A 658 13.66 6.26 -9.55
CA ASN A 658 13.50 6.69 -10.95
C ASN A 658 12.28 7.60 -11.14
N ASN A 659 11.14 7.29 -10.52
CA ASN A 659 9.94 8.15 -10.56
C ASN A 659 10.19 9.51 -9.87
N LEU A 660 10.98 9.53 -8.79
CA LEU A 660 11.34 10.74 -8.05
C LEU A 660 12.25 11.65 -8.88
N ILE A 661 13.25 11.09 -9.58
CA ILE A 661 14.09 11.83 -10.53
C ILE A 661 13.23 12.53 -11.59
N GLN A 662 12.35 11.78 -12.27
CA GLN A 662 11.44 12.33 -13.28
C GLN A 662 10.51 13.44 -12.74
N HIS A 663 10.10 13.34 -11.47
CA HIS A 663 9.28 14.38 -10.83
C HIS A 663 10.08 15.66 -10.56
N ILE A 664 11.33 15.53 -10.09
CA ILE A 664 12.22 16.67 -9.85
C ILE A 664 12.54 17.40 -11.18
N ASP A 665 12.86 16.66 -12.25
CA ASP A 665 13.06 17.22 -13.60
C ASP A 665 11.83 18.00 -14.08
N SER A 666 10.64 17.40 -13.95
CA SER A 666 9.38 18.02 -14.37
C SER A 666 9.04 19.29 -13.58
N LEU A 667 9.46 19.39 -12.30
CA LEU A 667 9.30 20.59 -11.49
C LEU A 667 10.27 21.68 -11.97
N VAL A 668 11.56 21.37 -12.13
CA VAL A 668 12.58 22.32 -12.59
C VAL A 668 12.20 22.92 -13.95
N GLU A 669 11.74 22.11 -14.91
CA GLU A 669 11.38 22.61 -16.24
C GLU A 669 10.08 23.44 -16.21
N SER A 670 9.12 23.10 -15.35
CA SER A 670 7.92 23.94 -15.12
C SER A 670 8.28 25.32 -14.57
N TYR A 671 9.18 25.37 -13.57
CA TYR A 671 9.67 26.61 -12.99
C TYR A 671 10.51 27.45 -13.98
N LYS A 672 11.34 26.82 -14.82
CA LYS A 672 12.03 27.48 -15.94
C LYS A 672 11.04 28.12 -16.92
N GLN A 673 9.99 27.41 -17.31
CA GLN A 673 8.95 27.94 -18.20
C GLN A 673 8.20 29.12 -17.57
N MET A 674 7.89 29.08 -16.28
CA MET A 674 7.26 30.20 -15.56
C MET A 674 8.13 31.47 -15.59
N VAL A 675 9.46 31.36 -15.39
CA VAL A 675 10.38 32.51 -15.47
C VAL A 675 10.49 33.04 -16.91
N GLN A 676 10.50 32.17 -17.92
CA GLN A 676 10.49 32.58 -19.34
C GLN A 676 9.20 33.33 -19.71
N ASP A 677 8.03 32.84 -19.27
CA ASP A 677 6.76 33.51 -19.53
C ASP A 677 6.61 34.82 -18.75
N ALA A 678 7.14 34.92 -17.54
CA ALA A 678 7.24 36.18 -16.79
C ALA A 678 8.12 37.21 -17.53
N GLU A 679 9.32 36.81 -17.97
CA GLU A 679 10.21 37.65 -18.77
C GLU A 679 9.56 38.09 -20.09
N LYS A 680 8.83 37.20 -20.77
CA LYS A 680 8.12 37.48 -22.02
C LYS A 680 6.96 38.46 -21.83
N LYS A 681 6.13 38.27 -20.79
CA LYS A 681 5.07 39.22 -20.40
C LYS A 681 5.66 40.59 -20.05
N TRP A 682 6.74 40.62 -19.29
CA TRP A 682 7.39 41.86 -18.88
C TRP A 682 8.02 42.62 -20.05
N LYS A 683 8.79 41.94 -20.92
CA LYS A 683 9.37 42.57 -22.12
C LYS A 683 8.30 43.22 -23.00
N LYS A 684 7.11 42.61 -23.09
CA LYS A 684 5.96 43.23 -23.75
C LYS A 684 5.47 44.47 -22.99
N ALA A 685 5.20 44.36 -21.68
CA ALA A 685 4.72 45.50 -20.88
C ALA A 685 5.69 46.71 -20.90
N ALA A 686 7.00 46.45 -20.87
CA ALA A 686 8.03 47.49 -21.00
C ALA A 686 8.08 48.09 -22.42
N ALA A 687 7.86 47.30 -23.48
CA ALA A 687 7.73 47.82 -24.84
C ALA A 687 6.45 48.68 -25.00
N ASP A 688 5.31 48.21 -24.50
CA ASP A 688 4.04 48.94 -24.46
C ASP A 688 4.19 50.27 -23.69
N TRP A 689 4.91 50.28 -22.56
CA TRP A 689 5.21 51.49 -21.79
C TRP A 689 6.12 52.47 -22.53
N ASN A 690 7.26 52.02 -23.07
CA ASN A 690 8.18 52.89 -23.81
C ASN A 690 7.51 53.47 -25.07
N ALA A 691 6.61 52.73 -25.72
CA ALA A 691 5.80 53.23 -26.84
C ALA A 691 4.78 54.28 -26.40
N PHE A 692 4.09 54.06 -25.26
CA PHE A 692 3.20 55.05 -24.66
C PHE A 692 3.98 56.33 -24.27
N GLU A 693 5.08 56.22 -23.52
CA GLU A 693 5.95 57.32 -23.10
C GLU A 693 6.48 58.14 -24.29
N SER A 694 6.89 57.46 -25.37
CA SER A 694 7.35 58.10 -26.61
C SER A 694 6.24 58.81 -27.41
N SER A 695 4.97 58.50 -27.14
CA SER A 695 3.82 59.17 -27.78
C SER A 695 3.39 60.46 -27.08
N LEU A 696 4.00 60.82 -25.94
CA LEU A 696 3.58 61.91 -25.07
C LEU A 696 4.14 63.29 -25.48
N ASP A 697 3.98 63.66 -26.75
CA ASP A 697 4.35 64.99 -27.25
C ASP A 697 3.34 66.05 -26.77
N TYR A 698 3.68 66.68 -25.64
CA TYR A 698 2.88 67.68 -24.94
C TYR A 698 3.72 68.91 -24.62
N THR A 699 3.14 70.09 -24.77
CA THR A 699 3.77 71.33 -24.31
C THR A 699 3.62 71.47 -22.79
N GLN A 700 4.47 72.28 -22.15
CA GLN A 700 4.36 72.55 -20.70
C GLN A 700 2.95 73.00 -20.27
N LYS A 701 2.25 73.73 -21.15
CA LYS A 701 0.91 74.27 -20.93
C LYS A 701 -0.18 73.19 -20.81
N ASP A 702 -0.02 72.08 -21.53
CA ASP A 702 -0.99 70.97 -21.51
C ASP A 702 -0.89 70.20 -20.19
N TYR A 703 0.32 70.07 -19.64
CA TYR A 703 0.57 69.46 -18.32
C TYR A 703 -0.02 70.28 -17.17
N ASP A 704 0.07 71.61 -17.23
CA ASP A 704 -0.48 72.47 -16.18
C ASP A 704 -2.01 72.30 -16.05
N GLN A 705 -2.73 72.13 -17.18
CA GLN A 705 -4.16 71.83 -17.19
C GLN A 705 -4.47 70.42 -16.67
N PHE A 706 -3.66 69.41 -17.03
CA PHE A 706 -3.86 68.04 -16.57
C PHE A 706 -3.67 67.89 -15.06
N THR A 707 -2.71 68.64 -14.49
CA THR A 707 -2.39 68.61 -13.05
C THR A 707 -3.55 69.12 -12.19
N VAL A 708 -4.32 70.10 -12.67
CA VAL A 708 -5.53 70.62 -12.00
C VAL A 708 -6.68 69.59 -11.99
N LEU A 709 -6.69 68.62 -12.91
CA LEU A 709 -7.84 67.74 -13.17
C LEU A 709 -7.76 66.34 -12.53
N VAL A 710 -6.60 65.90 -12.03
CA VAL A 710 -6.39 64.49 -11.62
C VAL A 710 -6.29 64.30 -10.11
N SER A 711 -5.43 65.07 -9.42
CA SER A 711 -5.40 65.19 -7.94
C SER A 711 -4.28 66.18 -7.53
N PRO A 712 -4.47 67.03 -6.50
CA PRO A 712 -3.43 67.92 -6.00
C PRO A 712 -2.13 67.26 -5.52
N GLY A 713 -2.07 65.93 -5.40
CA GLY A 713 -0.87 65.16 -5.04
C GLY A 713 -0.04 64.61 -6.21
N PHE A 714 -0.50 64.69 -7.46
CA PHE A 714 0.13 63.95 -8.57
C PHE A 714 1.33 64.69 -9.19
N SER A 715 2.51 64.55 -8.58
CA SER A 715 3.76 65.09 -9.13
C SER A 715 4.20 64.31 -10.37
N LYS A 716 3.95 64.85 -11.58
CA LYS A 716 4.34 64.24 -12.87
C LYS A 716 5.77 63.70 -12.85
N LYS A 717 6.74 64.51 -12.43
CA LYS A 717 8.16 64.14 -12.49
C LYS A 717 8.45 62.95 -11.57
N ARG A 718 8.01 62.96 -10.31
CA ARG A 718 8.20 61.78 -9.44
C ARG A 718 7.53 60.55 -10.02
N ASN A 719 6.29 60.66 -10.46
CA ASN A 719 5.49 59.47 -10.80
C ASN A 719 5.90 58.86 -12.15
N ILE A 720 6.18 59.66 -13.18
CA ILE A 720 6.65 59.14 -14.47
C ILE A 720 8.10 58.66 -14.35
N ASP A 721 9.00 59.43 -13.72
CA ASP A 721 10.39 58.98 -13.52
C ASP A 721 10.43 57.68 -12.68
N TYR A 722 9.53 57.50 -11.70
CA TYR A 722 9.37 56.27 -10.90
C TYR A 722 8.91 55.08 -11.75
N TYR A 723 7.81 55.19 -12.50
CA TYR A 723 7.33 54.09 -13.36
C TYR A 723 8.30 53.78 -14.50
N SER A 724 8.94 54.77 -15.11
CA SER A 724 9.97 54.56 -16.14
C SER A 724 11.27 53.99 -15.58
N ASN A 725 11.61 54.23 -14.32
CA ASN A 725 12.73 53.54 -13.65
C ASN A 725 12.37 52.08 -13.36
N ILE A 726 11.20 51.80 -12.74
CA ILE A 726 10.72 50.43 -12.51
C ILE A 726 10.66 49.63 -13.83
N ALA A 727 10.20 50.26 -14.91
CA ALA A 727 10.14 49.69 -16.26
C ALA A 727 11.52 49.28 -16.83
N ARG A 728 12.61 49.93 -16.39
CA ARG A 728 13.94 49.84 -17.02
C ARG A 728 15.00 49.18 -16.12
N SER A 729 15.17 49.64 -14.88
CA SER A 729 16.16 49.11 -13.93
C SER A 729 15.64 47.90 -13.15
N ASP A 730 14.52 48.07 -12.45
CA ASP A 730 14.25 47.24 -11.28
C ASP A 730 13.80 45.83 -11.68
N VAL A 731 12.95 45.70 -12.69
CA VAL A 731 12.53 44.37 -13.17
C VAL A 731 13.58 43.70 -14.08
N SER A 732 14.49 44.47 -14.69
CA SER A 732 15.71 43.90 -15.27
C SER A 732 16.58 43.23 -14.19
N ARG A 733 16.63 43.83 -12.99
CA ARG A 733 17.26 43.25 -11.80
C ARG A 733 16.49 42.02 -11.32
N TYR A 734 15.18 42.11 -11.06
CA TYR A 734 14.36 40.98 -10.59
C TYR A 734 14.38 39.77 -11.55
N ILE A 735 14.40 39.98 -12.88
CA ILE A 735 14.54 38.88 -13.85
C ILE A 735 15.93 38.24 -13.78
N SER A 736 16.99 39.02 -13.50
CA SER A 736 18.33 38.48 -13.28
C SER A 736 18.45 37.74 -11.95
N GLU A 737 17.80 38.24 -10.89
CA GLU A 737 17.71 37.62 -9.56
C GLU A 737 16.95 36.27 -9.66
N MET A 738 15.76 36.25 -10.25
CA MET A 738 15.00 35.02 -10.51
C MET A 738 15.78 34.00 -11.34
N LYS A 739 16.54 34.43 -12.36
CA LYS A 739 17.40 33.52 -13.15
C LYS A 739 18.60 33.00 -12.37
N SER A 740 19.20 33.81 -11.49
CA SER A 740 20.26 33.35 -10.59
C SER A 740 19.72 32.31 -9.59
N LEU A 741 18.57 32.58 -8.99
CA LEU A 741 17.89 31.66 -8.08
C LEU A 741 17.49 30.35 -8.81
N MET A 742 16.99 30.44 -10.05
CA MET A 742 16.69 29.27 -10.88
C MET A 742 17.93 28.41 -11.16
N SER A 743 19.08 29.04 -11.42
CA SER A 743 20.34 28.31 -11.62
C SER A 743 20.83 27.64 -10.33
N GLN A 744 20.60 28.23 -9.16
CA GLN A 744 20.88 27.60 -7.86
C GLN A 744 19.93 26.41 -7.60
N TYR A 745 18.63 26.55 -7.88
CA TYR A 745 17.68 25.42 -7.81
C TYR A 745 18.09 24.27 -8.72
N GLU A 746 18.47 24.57 -9.98
CA GLU A 746 18.92 23.58 -10.96
C GLU A 746 20.21 22.87 -10.49
N GLN A 747 21.16 23.57 -9.88
CA GLN A 747 22.34 22.93 -9.28
C GLN A 747 21.99 21.99 -8.11
N VAL A 748 21.09 22.41 -7.21
CA VAL A 748 20.64 21.57 -6.08
C VAL A 748 19.84 20.35 -6.55
N ALA A 749 18.95 20.55 -7.53
CA ALA A 749 18.16 19.47 -8.15
C ALA A 749 19.07 18.46 -8.85
N ASN A 750 19.97 18.92 -9.72
CA ASN A 750 20.91 18.04 -10.44
C ASN A 750 21.84 17.29 -9.47
N SER A 751 22.31 17.93 -8.39
CA SER A 751 23.07 17.23 -7.35
C SER A 751 22.24 16.15 -6.65
N LYS A 752 20.95 16.40 -6.37
CA LYS A 752 20.06 15.41 -5.73
C LYS A 752 19.67 14.27 -6.67
N ILE A 753 19.56 14.53 -7.98
CA ILE A 753 19.37 13.53 -9.03
C ILE A 753 20.61 12.64 -9.13
N ASN A 754 21.81 13.23 -9.25
CA ASN A 754 23.07 12.48 -9.27
C ASN A 754 23.22 11.54 -8.05
N ASP A 755 22.88 12.02 -6.84
CA ASP A 755 22.84 11.17 -5.64
C ASP A 755 21.89 9.96 -5.82
N LEU A 756 20.67 10.17 -6.32
CA LEU A 756 19.66 9.11 -6.52
C LEU A 756 20.06 8.14 -7.62
N GLU A 757 20.67 8.62 -8.71
CA GLU A 757 21.22 7.77 -9.77
C GLU A 757 22.36 6.89 -9.24
N LEU A 758 23.30 7.46 -8.48
CA LEU A 758 24.40 6.71 -7.87
C LEU A 758 23.91 5.67 -6.85
N GLU A 759 22.91 6.02 -6.03
CA GLU A 759 22.26 5.08 -5.10
C GLU A 759 21.51 3.98 -5.85
N THR A 760 20.74 4.32 -6.89
CA THR A 760 20.04 3.38 -7.77
C THR A 760 21.01 2.41 -8.45
N ILE A 761 22.10 2.92 -9.03
CA ILE A 761 23.15 2.12 -9.68
C ILE A 761 23.83 1.21 -8.65
N TRP A 762 24.10 1.69 -7.44
CA TRP A 762 24.69 0.89 -6.37
C TRP A 762 23.76 -0.25 -5.92
N LEU A 763 22.48 0.03 -5.70
CA LEU A 763 21.45 -0.98 -5.37
C LEU A 763 21.29 -2.01 -6.49
N ALA A 764 21.23 -1.56 -7.76
CA ALA A 764 21.15 -2.45 -8.91
C ALA A 764 22.36 -3.38 -9.03
N ASN A 765 23.57 -2.90 -8.73
CA ASN A 765 24.78 -3.73 -8.69
C ASN A 765 24.77 -4.72 -7.51
N LEU A 766 24.36 -4.30 -6.31
CA LEU A 766 24.17 -5.21 -5.16
C LEU A 766 23.20 -6.33 -5.50
N PHE A 767 22.08 -5.99 -6.13
CA PHE A 767 21.06 -6.95 -6.53
C PHE A 767 21.51 -7.86 -7.68
N GLY A 768 22.26 -7.32 -8.66
CA GLY A 768 22.82 -8.11 -9.75
C GLY A 768 23.82 -9.16 -9.26
N ASP A 769 24.64 -8.86 -8.25
CA ASP A 769 25.56 -9.82 -7.64
C ASP A 769 24.83 -10.82 -6.71
N TRP A 770 23.76 -10.40 -6.05
CA TRP A 770 22.86 -11.29 -5.31
C TRP A 770 22.20 -12.33 -6.23
N GLN A 771 21.56 -11.88 -7.31
CA GLN A 771 20.81 -12.75 -8.22
C GLN A 771 21.73 -13.84 -8.82
N LYS A 772 22.93 -13.47 -9.33
CA LYS A 772 23.92 -14.45 -9.83
C LYS A 772 24.29 -15.52 -8.78
N CYS A 773 24.38 -15.14 -7.51
CA CYS A 773 24.69 -16.07 -6.43
C CYS A 773 23.51 -17.00 -6.10
N ILE A 774 22.28 -16.49 -6.14
CA ILE A 774 21.06 -17.31 -6.01
C ILE A 774 20.91 -18.25 -7.20
N ASP A 775 21.04 -17.76 -8.43
CA ASP A 775 20.95 -18.55 -9.67
C ASP A 775 21.98 -19.68 -9.67
N SER A 776 23.23 -19.41 -9.27
CA SER A 776 24.27 -20.43 -9.14
C SER A 776 23.93 -21.48 -8.07
N GLN A 777 23.31 -21.08 -6.95
CA GLN A 777 22.82 -22.02 -5.95
C GLN A 777 21.63 -22.86 -6.47
N ILE A 778 20.75 -22.31 -7.30
CA ILE A 778 19.67 -23.06 -7.94
C ILE A 778 20.24 -24.06 -8.97
N GLU A 779 21.21 -23.66 -9.79
CA GLU A 779 21.91 -24.54 -10.75
C GLU A 779 22.64 -25.70 -10.04
N LYS A 780 23.28 -25.42 -8.90
CA LYS A 780 23.91 -26.43 -8.03
C LYS A 780 22.90 -27.35 -7.30
N GLY A 781 21.59 -27.11 -7.41
CA GLY A 781 20.55 -27.88 -6.71
C GLY A 781 20.48 -27.64 -5.19
N ILE A 782 20.92 -26.46 -4.74
CA ILE A 782 21.02 -26.05 -3.33
C ILE A 782 19.74 -25.33 -2.88
N LEU A 783 19.33 -24.37 -3.70
CA LEU A 783 18.07 -23.67 -3.57
C LEU A 783 17.12 -24.18 -4.64
N ILE A 784 15.82 -24.08 -4.36
CA ILE A 784 14.76 -24.21 -5.36
C ILE A 784 13.90 -22.96 -5.31
N GLN A 785 13.55 -22.46 -6.50
CA GLN A 785 12.53 -21.43 -6.65
C GLN A 785 11.19 -22.11 -6.91
N GLU A 786 10.20 -21.79 -6.08
CA GLU A 786 8.83 -22.26 -6.27
C GLU A 786 8.07 -21.45 -7.33
N PRO A 787 6.94 -21.96 -7.88
CA PRO A 787 6.17 -21.25 -8.91
C PRO A 787 5.61 -19.87 -8.50
N ASN A 788 5.56 -19.58 -7.20
CA ASN A 788 5.22 -18.27 -6.63
C ASN A 788 6.42 -17.30 -6.57
N GLY A 789 7.62 -17.71 -7.00
CA GLY A 789 8.87 -16.97 -6.92
C GLY A 789 9.64 -17.12 -5.61
N GLU A 790 9.12 -17.87 -4.62
CA GLU A 790 9.79 -18.07 -3.32
C GLU A 790 11.04 -18.94 -3.45
N ILE A 791 12.15 -18.44 -2.92
CA ILE A 791 13.45 -19.11 -2.93
C ILE A 791 13.65 -19.80 -1.57
N LYS A 792 13.70 -21.13 -1.57
CA LYS A 792 13.89 -21.95 -0.36
C LYS A 792 14.99 -23.01 -0.55
N LEU A 793 15.40 -23.67 0.53
CA LEU A 793 16.33 -24.80 0.46
C LEU A 793 15.73 -25.96 -0.35
N ALA A 794 16.57 -26.65 -1.13
CA ALA A 794 16.20 -27.92 -1.76
C ALA A 794 16.02 -29.05 -0.72
N LEU A 795 16.60 -28.91 0.47
CA LEU A 795 16.33 -29.77 1.61
C LEU A 795 14.89 -29.58 2.09
N GLN A 796 14.22 -30.71 2.34
CA GLN A 796 12.90 -30.72 2.95
C GLN A 796 13.03 -31.14 4.42
N SER A 797 12.11 -30.67 5.26
CA SER A 797 12.00 -31.14 6.64
C SER A 797 11.12 -32.39 6.68
N GLY A 798 11.68 -33.53 7.08
CA GLY A 798 10.95 -34.78 7.22
C GLY A 798 10.64 -35.14 8.67
N ILE A 799 10.59 -36.45 8.99
CA ILE A 799 10.20 -36.91 10.32
C ILE A 799 11.10 -36.31 11.41
N ASN A 800 10.48 -35.78 12.46
CA ASN A 800 11.13 -35.11 13.60
C ASN A 800 12.10 -33.97 13.20
N GLY A 801 11.85 -33.29 12.07
CA GLY A 801 12.70 -32.19 11.61
C GLY A 801 14.02 -32.63 10.98
N MET A 802 14.17 -33.89 10.58
CA MET A 802 15.41 -34.35 9.93
C MET A 802 15.52 -33.83 8.48
N ALA A 803 16.72 -33.34 8.13
CA ALA A 803 17.02 -32.82 6.80
C ALA A 803 16.99 -33.92 5.73
N TYR A 804 16.09 -33.81 4.77
CA TYR A 804 15.89 -34.78 3.69
C TYR A 804 16.39 -34.25 2.34
N THR A 805 17.05 -35.13 1.58
CA THR A 805 17.46 -34.89 0.19
C THR A 805 17.09 -36.08 -0.71
N HIS A 806 16.90 -35.81 -2.00
CA HIS A 806 16.77 -36.83 -3.05
C HIS A 806 18.11 -37.28 -3.65
N THR A 807 19.20 -36.56 -3.37
CA THR A 807 20.50 -36.70 -4.07
C THR A 807 21.59 -37.12 -3.08
N PRO A 808 22.41 -38.17 -3.37
CA PRO A 808 22.42 -39.00 -4.59
C PRO A 808 21.32 -40.08 -4.63
N TYR A 809 20.57 -40.26 -3.55
CA TYR A 809 19.34 -41.05 -3.46
C TYR A 809 18.49 -40.50 -2.29
N PRO A 810 17.19 -40.84 -2.16
CA PRO A 810 16.36 -40.36 -1.06
C PRO A 810 16.89 -40.81 0.32
N HIS A 811 17.30 -39.87 1.18
CA HIS A 811 17.77 -40.14 2.56
C HIS A 811 17.71 -38.90 3.46
N TYR A 812 17.81 -39.12 4.77
CA TYR A 812 18.09 -38.08 5.75
C TYR A 812 19.59 -37.85 5.90
N LEU A 813 20.04 -36.59 5.81
CA LEU A 813 21.44 -36.19 5.91
C LEU A 813 22.04 -36.44 7.30
N GLN A 814 23.23 -37.01 7.36
CA GLN A 814 24.05 -37.07 8.58
C GLN A 814 24.65 -35.70 8.94
N GLN A 815 25.19 -35.56 10.16
CA GLN A 815 25.83 -34.31 10.61
C GLN A 815 26.97 -33.85 9.68
N ASN A 816 27.85 -34.76 9.24
CA ASN A 816 28.93 -34.44 8.29
C ASN A 816 28.42 -34.02 6.91
N GLU A 817 27.27 -34.53 6.49
CA GLU A 817 26.63 -34.17 5.22
C GLU A 817 25.93 -32.81 5.34
N LEU A 818 25.20 -32.57 6.43
CA LEU A 818 24.59 -31.29 6.79
C LEU A 818 25.64 -30.19 7.00
N ASP A 819 26.75 -30.49 7.69
CA ASP A 819 27.92 -29.61 7.81
C ASP A 819 28.46 -29.21 6.42
N ASN A 820 28.58 -30.17 5.49
CA ASN A 820 29.00 -29.88 4.12
C ASN A 820 27.94 -29.06 3.38
N TYR A 821 26.66 -29.29 3.67
CA TYR A 821 25.49 -28.54 3.21
C TYR A 821 25.39 -27.12 3.84
N GLN A 822 26.18 -26.80 4.87
CA GLN A 822 26.37 -25.44 5.38
C GLN A 822 27.66 -24.80 4.81
N ARG A 823 28.78 -25.54 4.86
CA ARG A 823 30.14 -25.08 4.50
C ARG A 823 30.31 -24.78 3.02
N ASN A 824 29.89 -25.71 2.14
CA ASN A 824 30.19 -25.64 0.70
C ASN A 824 29.24 -24.73 -0.08
N LEU A 825 28.23 -24.19 0.59
CA LEU A 825 26.89 -24.19 0.00
C LEU A 825 26.14 -22.86 0.14
N ILE A 826 26.32 -22.17 1.28
CA ILE A 826 25.65 -20.89 1.54
C ILE A 826 26.59 -19.93 2.27
N SER A 827 27.29 -20.39 3.31
CA SER A 827 28.05 -19.49 4.21
C SER A 827 29.11 -18.66 3.48
N ASN A 828 29.98 -19.26 2.65
CA ASN A 828 31.16 -18.54 2.17
C ASN A 828 30.88 -17.65 0.96
N GLU A 829 30.07 -18.12 0.00
CA GLU A 829 29.69 -17.30 -1.15
C GLU A 829 28.78 -16.14 -0.70
N ILE A 830 27.67 -16.41 0.00
CA ILE A 830 26.71 -15.35 0.36
C ILE A 830 27.30 -14.32 1.33
N LYS A 831 28.05 -14.73 2.37
CA LYS A 831 28.66 -13.77 3.32
C LYS A 831 29.78 -12.93 2.70
N SER A 832 30.30 -13.31 1.54
CA SER A 832 31.25 -12.48 0.78
C SER A 832 30.55 -11.34 0.02
N LEU A 833 29.26 -11.46 -0.29
CA LEU A 833 28.50 -10.46 -1.02
C LEU A 833 28.32 -9.18 -0.19
N LYS A 834 28.48 -8.03 -0.86
CA LYS A 834 28.23 -6.71 -0.26
C LYS A 834 26.79 -6.58 0.29
N ILE A 835 25.82 -7.22 -0.36
CA ILE A 835 24.40 -7.20 0.04
C ILE A 835 24.16 -7.89 1.40
N TYR A 836 24.98 -8.88 1.78
CA TYR A 836 24.85 -9.55 3.09
C TYR A 836 25.14 -8.57 4.22
N LYS A 837 26.20 -7.78 4.08
CA LYS A 837 26.57 -6.70 5.03
C LYS A 837 25.60 -5.52 5.00
N PHE A 838 24.93 -5.29 3.86
CA PHE A 838 23.84 -4.32 3.79
C PHE A 838 22.62 -4.80 4.58
N MET A 839 22.19 -6.06 4.39
CA MET A 839 21.09 -6.64 5.18
C MET A 839 21.40 -6.66 6.68
N GLU A 840 22.62 -7.05 7.06
CA GLU A 840 23.11 -7.04 8.45
C GLU A 840 22.94 -5.67 9.16
N LYS A 841 23.12 -4.57 8.40
CA LYS A 841 23.03 -3.21 8.93
C LYS A 841 21.63 -2.58 8.78
N SER A 842 20.92 -2.90 7.71
CA SER A 842 19.73 -2.15 7.26
C SER A 842 18.43 -2.95 7.31
N LEU A 843 18.48 -4.29 7.31
CA LEU A 843 17.33 -5.19 7.17
C LEU A 843 17.49 -6.41 8.10
N PRO A 844 17.48 -6.22 9.44
CA PRO A 844 17.90 -7.23 10.42
C PRO A 844 17.03 -8.51 10.45
N ASN A 845 15.73 -8.43 10.17
CA ASN A 845 14.83 -9.59 10.10
C ASN A 845 15.12 -10.42 8.84
N MET A 846 15.29 -9.79 7.68
CA MET A 846 15.72 -10.49 6.46
C MET A 846 17.15 -11.05 6.58
N TYR A 847 18.06 -10.34 7.26
CA TYR A 847 19.37 -10.89 7.64
C TYR A 847 19.22 -12.13 8.53
N GLN A 848 18.38 -12.08 9.58
CA GLN A 848 18.16 -13.21 10.47
C GLN A 848 17.61 -14.42 9.72
N LYS A 849 16.58 -14.23 8.88
CA LYS A 849 16.03 -15.32 8.05
C LYS A 849 17.04 -15.91 7.07
N LEU A 850 17.83 -15.05 6.42
CA LEU A 850 18.91 -15.52 5.57
C LEU A 850 19.92 -16.32 6.40
N ASN A 851 20.30 -15.83 7.59
CA ASN A 851 21.20 -16.52 8.50
C ASN A 851 20.61 -17.84 9.05
N ASP A 852 19.30 -17.94 9.27
CA ASP A 852 18.60 -19.18 9.62
C ASP A 852 18.63 -20.18 8.43
N ILE A 853 18.54 -19.69 7.20
CA ILE A 853 18.76 -20.49 5.98
C ILE A 853 20.23 -20.92 5.86
N ILE A 854 21.22 -20.07 6.22
CA ILE A 854 22.65 -20.44 6.22
C ILE A 854 22.97 -21.48 7.31
N THR A 855 22.45 -21.27 8.53
CA THR A 855 22.81 -22.06 9.72
C THR A 855 21.90 -23.26 9.97
N MET A 856 20.76 -23.34 9.29
CA MET A 856 19.83 -24.48 9.28
C MET A 856 19.43 -24.96 10.69
N PRO A 857 19.14 -24.07 11.67
CA PRO A 857 19.06 -24.42 13.09
C PRO A 857 17.88 -25.34 13.43
N ASN A 858 16.86 -25.38 12.55
CA ASN A 858 15.67 -26.19 12.70
C ASN A 858 15.82 -27.63 12.16
N TYR A 859 16.98 -27.97 11.58
CA TYR A 859 17.23 -29.27 10.97
C TYR A 859 18.03 -30.20 11.89
N THR A 860 17.47 -31.38 12.17
CA THR A 860 18.14 -32.43 12.96
C THR A 860 18.95 -33.35 12.03
N PRO A 861 20.19 -33.75 12.39
CA PRO A 861 20.95 -34.73 11.63
C PRO A 861 20.42 -36.17 11.81
N ALA A 862 20.53 -36.97 10.77
CA ALA A 862 20.45 -38.43 10.86
C ALA A 862 21.58 -38.98 11.73
N LYS A 863 21.27 -40.00 12.55
CA LYS A 863 22.24 -40.63 13.47
C LYS A 863 23.11 -41.71 12.83
N GLU A 864 22.70 -42.23 11.67
CA GLU A 864 23.39 -43.30 10.93
C GLU A 864 22.96 -43.31 9.45
N ASP A 865 23.65 -44.09 8.61
CA ASP A 865 23.31 -44.23 7.18
C ASP A 865 21.86 -44.76 7.05
N ASN A 866 21.10 -44.18 6.13
CA ASN A 866 19.70 -44.54 5.91
C ASN A 866 19.32 -44.30 4.44
N PHE A 867 18.14 -44.78 4.05
CA PHE A 867 17.48 -44.39 2.80
C PHE A 867 15.96 -44.43 2.96
N ILE A 868 15.24 -43.80 2.03
CA ILE A 868 13.79 -43.75 1.99
C ILE A 868 13.31 -44.26 0.61
N PHE A 869 12.14 -44.89 0.56
CA PHE A 869 11.48 -45.19 -0.71
C PHE A 869 10.72 -43.97 -1.24
N PRO A 870 10.75 -43.65 -2.55
CA PRO A 870 9.81 -42.70 -3.13
C PRO A 870 8.36 -43.07 -2.80
N GLY A 871 7.58 -42.11 -2.31
CA GLY A 871 6.24 -42.35 -1.77
C GLY A 871 6.18 -42.82 -0.30
N SER A 872 7.33 -42.99 0.36
CA SER A 872 7.44 -43.26 1.81
C SER A 872 7.95 -42.04 2.57
N SER A 873 7.47 -41.86 3.80
CA SER A 873 8.08 -40.99 4.82
C SER A 873 8.90 -41.78 5.86
N THR A 874 8.90 -43.10 5.79
CA THR A 874 9.57 -43.98 6.76
C THR A 874 10.96 -44.37 6.25
N PRO A 875 12.05 -43.99 6.95
CA PRO A 875 13.41 -44.36 6.58
C PRO A 875 13.77 -45.79 6.99
N ILE A 876 14.67 -46.42 6.24
CA ILE A 876 15.29 -47.70 6.55
C ILE A 876 16.74 -47.45 6.96
N TRP A 877 16.99 -47.58 8.26
CA TRP A 877 18.30 -47.38 8.89
C TRP A 877 19.25 -48.56 8.63
N LYS A 878 20.55 -48.29 8.61
CA LYS A 878 21.61 -49.31 8.48
C LYS A 878 21.54 -50.38 9.58
N SER A 879 21.33 -49.97 10.83
CA SER A 879 21.10 -50.85 11.98
C SER A 879 19.89 -51.77 11.80
N ASN A 880 18.80 -51.28 11.20
CA ASN A 880 17.64 -52.11 10.86
C ASN A 880 17.98 -53.20 9.85
N LEU A 881 18.76 -52.89 8.80
CA LEU A 881 19.23 -53.90 7.83
C LEU A 881 20.15 -54.94 8.48
N GLU A 882 21.00 -54.51 9.40
CA GLU A 882 21.95 -55.39 10.10
C GLU A 882 21.23 -56.34 11.06
N LYS A 883 20.25 -55.83 11.80
CA LYS A 883 19.38 -56.66 12.63
C LYS A 883 18.50 -57.59 11.78
N ALA A 884 17.94 -57.11 10.67
CA ALA A 884 17.15 -57.93 9.74
C ALA A 884 17.98 -59.08 9.14
N GLU A 885 19.22 -58.81 8.70
CA GLU A 885 20.11 -59.86 8.23
C GLU A 885 20.49 -60.85 9.35
N SER A 886 20.66 -60.37 10.59
CA SER A 886 20.91 -61.24 11.75
C SER A 886 19.74 -62.20 12.02
N ILE A 887 18.49 -61.69 12.00
CA ILE A 887 17.29 -62.53 12.13
C ILE A 887 17.24 -63.58 11.02
N LEU A 888 17.44 -63.16 9.76
CA LEU A 888 17.40 -64.05 8.59
C LEU A 888 18.48 -65.14 8.60
N LYS A 889 19.66 -64.88 9.16
CA LYS A 889 20.69 -65.92 9.38
C LYS A 889 20.26 -67.03 10.33
N THR A 890 19.17 -66.85 11.10
CA THR A 890 18.63 -67.81 12.08
C THR A 890 17.22 -68.30 11.76
N LEU A 891 16.62 -67.86 10.65
CA LEU A 891 15.21 -68.10 10.33
C LEU A 891 15.10 -69.20 9.27
N THR A 892 14.66 -70.38 9.67
CA THR A 892 14.49 -71.54 8.79
C THR A 892 13.02 -71.72 8.37
N PRO A 893 12.74 -72.44 7.27
CA PRO A 893 11.38 -72.76 6.82
C PRO A 893 10.51 -73.54 7.80
N ASP A 894 11.08 -74.09 8.89
CA ASP A 894 10.43 -74.91 9.90
C ASP A 894 10.42 -74.29 11.32
N ASP A 895 10.98 -73.08 11.49
CA ASP A 895 11.09 -72.38 12.78
C ASP A 895 9.71 -72.18 13.46
N GLN A 896 9.61 -72.53 14.73
CA GLN A 896 8.38 -72.31 15.54
C GLN A 896 8.07 -70.82 15.72
N LEU A 897 9.09 -69.96 15.70
CA LEU A 897 8.97 -68.50 15.80
C LEU A 897 8.90 -67.80 14.44
N TYR A 898 8.76 -68.54 13.32
CA TYR A 898 8.78 -68.02 11.94
C TYR A 898 7.93 -66.75 11.78
N LEU A 899 6.65 -66.79 12.18
CA LEU A 899 5.75 -65.63 12.06
C LEU A 899 6.15 -64.44 12.96
N SER A 900 6.70 -64.69 14.15
CA SER A 900 7.16 -63.64 15.06
C SER A 900 8.43 -62.96 14.54
N LYS A 901 9.37 -63.74 13.99
CA LYS A 901 10.58 -63.23 13.33
C LYS A 901 10.24 -62.44 12.06
N LEU A 902 9.24 -62.88 11.27
CA LEU A 902 8.73 -62.09 10.15
C LEU A 902 8.07 -60.79 10.59
N GLU A 903 7.31 -60.79 11.68
CA GLU A 903 6.68 -59.56 12.21
C GLU A 903 7.74 -58.56 12.68
N GLU A 904 8.83 -59.02 13.31
CA GLU A 904 9.99 -58.18 13.61
C GLU A 904 10.67 -57.67 12.34
N LEU A 905 10.86 -58.51 11.32
CA LEU A 905 11.43 -58.10 10.03
C LEU A 905 10.58 -57.02 9.32
N SER A 906 9.24 -57.11 9.38
CA SER A 906 8.35 -56.07 8.82
C SER A 906 8.40 -54.74 9.58
N LYS A 907 8.79 -54.75 10.86
CA LYS A 907 8.98 -53.53 11.68
C LYS A 907 10.35 -52.89 11.45
N LEU A 908 11.37 -53.69 11.15
CA LEU A 908 12.72 -53.20 10.80
C LEU A 908 12.78 -52.69 9.36
N MET A 909 12.08 -53.36 8.44
CA MET A 909 12.03 -53.00 7.02
C MET A 909 10.56 -52.82 6.59
N PRO A 910 9.93 -51.70 6.99
CA PRO A 910 8.61 -51.34 6.49
C PRO A 910 8.66 -51.22 4.96
N ILE A 911 7.54 -51.56 4.30
CA ILE A 911 7.38 -51.55 2.83
C ILE A 911 8.17 -52.67 2.11
N THR A 912 8.96 -53.51 2.81
CA THR A 912 9.45 -54.78 2.23
C THR A 912 8.41 -55.88 2.25
N LEU A 913 7.68 -55.98 3.37
CA LEU A 913 6.96 -57.18 3.78
C LEU A 913 5.51 -56.83 4.12
N ARG A 914 4.58 -57.50 3.43
CA ARG A 914 3.19 -57.59 3.86
C ARG A 914 3.00 -58.92 4.58
N LEU A 915 2.45 -58.87 5.79
CA LEU A 915 1.98 -60.03 6.53
C LEU A 915 0.46 -59.97 6.59
N GLY A 916 -0.19 -61.12 6.56
CA GLY A 916 -1.63 -61.18 6.81
C GLY A 916 -1.95 -60.66 8.21
N THR A 917 -3.04 -59.91 8.31
CA THR A 917 -3.65 -59.55 9.60
C THR A 917 -3.93 -60.80 10.43
N LYS A 918 -4.11 -60.63 11.74
CA LYS A 918 -4.42 -61.74 12.64
C LYS A 918 -5.71 -62.46 12.22
N SER A 919 -6.72 -61.70 11.79
CA SER A 919 -7.99 -62.20 11.25
C SER A 919 -7.84 -62.92 9.90
N GLU A 920 -7.02 -62.44 8.97
CA GLU A 920 -6.73 -63.19 7.72
C GLU A 920 -6.03 -64.52 8.01
N ARG A 921 -5.05 -64.54 8.92
CA ARG A 921 -4.37 -65.78 9.36
C ARG A 921 -5.33 -66.77 10.03
N GLU A 922 -6.14 -66.30 10.99
CA GLU A 922 -7.15 -67.12 11.67
C GLU A 922 -8.23 -67.64 10.71
N ARG A 923 -8.63 -66.83 9.73
CA ARG A 923 -9.57 -67.22 8.66
C ARG A 923 -9.00 -68.31 7.76
N GLU A 924 -7.75 -68.19 7.31
CA GLU A 924 -7.14 -69.23 6.46
C GLU A 924 -6.83 -70.51 7.24
N GLU A 925 -6.49 -70.43 8.53
CA GLU A 925 -6.40 -71.61 9.40
C GLU A 925 -7.76 -72.31 9.56
N LEU A 926 -8.84 -71.54 9.71
CA LEU A 926 -10.22 -72.06 9.70
C LEU A 926 -10.57 -72.70 8.34
N ILE A 927 -10.25 -72.06 7.21
CA ILE A 927 -10.52 -72.57 5.86
C ILE A 927 -9.74 -73.86 5.60
N ALA A 928 -8.45 -73.92 5.91
CA ALA A 928 -7.63 -75.13 5.77
C ALA A 928 -8.16 -76.28 6.63
N LYS A 929 -8.55 -76.00 7.88
CA LYS A 929 -9.12 -76.97 8.82
C LYS A 929 -10.45 -77.56 8.36
N HIS A 930 -11.32 -76.76 7.72
CA HIS A 930 -12.65 -77.20 7.27
C HIS A 930 -12.66 -77.79 5.86
N THR A 931 -11.94 -77.20 4.90
CA THR A 931 -11.98 -77.63 3.49
C THR A 931 -11.14 -78.88 3.21
N LYS A 932 -10.15 -79.19 4.04
CA LYS A 932 -9.16 -80.28 3.87
C LYS A 932 -8.37 -80.25 2.55
N LYS A 933 -8.47 -79.18 1.77
CA LYS A 933 -7.63 -78.96 0.59
C LYS A 933 -6.24 -78.48 1.01
N PRO A 934 -5.17 -78.79 0.25
CA PRO A 934 -3.91 -78.08 0.40
C PRO A 934 -4.09 -76.59 0.10
N LEU A 935 -3.34 -75.73 0.80
CA LEU A 935 -3.28 -74.29 0.58
C LEU A 935 -2.45 -74.00 -0.68
N VAL A 936 -3.11 -74.05 -1.84
CA VAL A 936 -2.47 -73.92 -3.17
C VAL A 936 -2.45 -72.48 -3.69
N ASP A 937 -3.21 -71.58 -3.07
CA ASP A 937 -3.23 -70.16 -3.45
C ASP A 937 -1.95 -69.45 -2.96
N PRO A 938 -1.18 -68.76 -3.83
CA PRO A 938 0.08 -68.12 -3.44
C PRO A 938 -0.08 -66.99 -2.40
N VAL A 939 -1.27 -66.43 -2.21
CA VAL A 939 -1.53 -65.37 -1.22
C VAL A 939 -1.76 -65.97 0.18
N ASN A 940 -0.83 -66.81 0.64
CA ASN A 940 -0.93 -67.45 1.96
C ASN A 940 -0.45 -66.49 3.09
N PRO A 941 -1.34 -66.02 3.99
CA PRO A 941 -0.98 -65.07 5.04
C PRO A 941 -0.04 -65.66 6.12
N GLN A 942 0.21 -66.97 6.12
CA GLN A 942 1.21 -67.64 6.98
C GLN A 942 2.63 -67.71 6.36
N VAL A 943 2.80 -67.35 5.08
CA VAL A 943 4.12 -67.34 4.41
C VAL A 943 4.76 -65.96 4.48
N GLY A 944 3.96 -64.91 4.22
CA GLY A 944 4.42 -63.54 3.99
C GLY A 944 4.52 -63.21 2.50
N GLU A 945 4.28 -61.95 2.14
CA GLU A 945 4.34 -61.44 0.77
C GLU A 945 5.40 -60.33 0.68
N LEU A 946 6.21 -60.35 -0.38
CA LEU A 946 7.12 -59.25 -0.70
C LEU A 946 6.39 -58.19 -1.51
N ILE A 947 6.29 -56.98 -0.98
CA ILE A 947 5.68 -55.84 -1.67
C ILE A 947 6.50 -55.53 -2.93
N ASN A 948 5.83 -55.26 -4.05
CA ASN A 948 6.52 -54.92 -5.29
C ASN A 948 7.15 -53.51 -5.20
N ILE A 949 8.41 -53.37 -5.65
CA ILE A 949 9.17 -52.11 -5.63
C ILE A 949 9.99 -52.01 -6.92
N ASP A 950 10.34 -50.80 -7.33
CA ASP A 950 11.33 -50.58 -8.38
C ASP A 950 12.74 -50.82 -7.82
N GLU A 951 13.29 -52.01 -8.08
CA GLU A 951 14.63 -52.39 -7.63
C GLU A 951 15.75 -51.61 -8.34
N SER A 952 15.48 -50.95 -9.48
CA SER A 952 16.49 -50.16 -10.21
C SER A 952 16.95 -48.92 -9.44
N GLN A 953 16.04 -48.34 -8.63
CA GLN A 953 16.29 -47.16 -7.80
C GLN A 953 17.24 -47.45 -6.62
N LEU A 954 17.47 -48.73 -6.28
CA LEU A 954 18.27 -49.17 -5.14
C LEU A 954 19.74 -49.47 -5.47
N ASN A 955 20.28 -48.91 -6.56
CA ASN A 955 21.65 -49.17 -7.05
C ASN A 955 22.79 -48.55 -6.20
N PHE A 956 22.52 -48.16 -4.95
CA PHE A 956 23.48 -47.59 -3.98
C PHE A 956 23.84 -48.60 -2.86
N PRO A 957 24.86 -48.37 -2.02
CA PRO A 957 25.38 -49.40 -1.10
C PRO A 957 24.35 -49.97 -0.11
N LEU A 958 23.53 -49.13 0.52
CA LEU A 958 22.43 -49.57 1.39
C LEU A 958 21.32 -50.28 0.61
N GLY A 959 20.92 -49.74 -0.54
CA GLY A 959 19.92 -50.34 -1.42
C GLY A 959 20.32 -51.76 -1.87
N LYS A 960 21.59 -51.98 -2.20
CA LYS A 960 22.16 -53.31 -2.52
C LYS A 960 22.12 -54.27 -1.33
N LYS A 961 22.39 -53.80 -0.10
CA LYS A 961 22.25 -54.60 1.13
C LYS A 961 20.80 -54.99 1.38
N TYR A 962 19.87 -54.06 1.18
CA TYR A 962 18.43 -54.30 1.24
C TYR A 962 17.94 -55.29 0.17
N LEU A 963 18.37 -55.15 -1.09
CA LEU A 963 18.04 -56.10 -2.17
C LEU A 963 18.58 -57.51 -1.87
N GLY A 964 19.78 -57.63 -1.30
CA GLY A 964 20.31 -58.91 -0.81
C GLY A 964 19.46 -59.55 0.29
N ILE A 965 18.87 -58.74 1.18
CA ILE A 965 17.94 -59.19 2.21
C ILE A 965 16.58 -59.61 1.61
N ARG A 966 16.03 -58.81 0.69
CA ARG A 966 14.81 -59.10 -0.08
C ARG A 966 14.92 -60.39 -0.89
N SER A 967 16.08 -60.64 -1.49
CA SER A 967 16.39 -61.90 -2.19
C SER A 967 16.38 -63.10 -1.24
N LYS A 968 17.01 -63.00 -0.06
CA LYS A 968 16.98 -64.06 0.97
C LYS A 968 15.55 -64.35 1.45
N LEU A 969 14.73 -63.31 1.67
CA LEU A 969 13.31 -63.46 2.01
C LEU A 969 12.53 -64.19 0.93
N LYS A 970 12.76 -63.88 -0.36
CA LYS A 970 12.10 -64.57 -1.47
C LYS A 970 12.40 -66.07 -1.46
N THR A 971 13.66 -66.46 -1.32
CA THR A 971 14.08 -67.87 -1.23
C THR A 971 13.45 -68.56 -0.01
N LEU A 972 13.48 -67.90 1.16
CA LEU A 972 12.84 -68.41 2.39
C LEU A 972 11.34 -68.66 2.19
N PHE A 973 10.63 -67.78 1.48
CA PHE A 973 9.20 -67.94 1.20
C PHE A 973 8.93 -69.09 0.23
N GLU A 974 9.71 -69.22 -0.83
CA GLU A 974 9.65 -70.37 -1.75
C GLU A 974 9.95 -71.70 -1.03
N GLU A 975 10.84 -71.70 -0.04
CA GLU A 975 11.13 -72.87 0.80
C GLU A 975 10.03 -73.14 1.85
N ARG A 976 9.46 -72.11 2.48
CA ARG A 976 8.33 -72.25 3.41
C ARG A 976 7.10 -72.83 2.71
N VAL A 977 6.82 -72.41 1.47
CA VAL A 977 5.78 -73.01 0.63
C VAL A 977 6.07 -74.49 0.35
N LYS A 978 7.30 -74.86 -0.02
CA LYS A 978 7.72 -76.27 -0.21
C LYS A 978 7.62 -77.09 1.07
N PHE A 979 7.90 -76.49 2.23
CA PHE A 979 7.78 -77.13 3.55
C PHE A 979 6.32 -77.40 3.93
N ILE A 980 5.44 -76.40 3.81
CA ILE A 980 3.99 -76.51 4.09
C ILE A 980 3.34 -77.54 3.14
N ASN A 981 3.74 -77.54 1.87
CA ASN A 981 3.18 -78.42 0.83
C ASN A 981 3.86 -79.81 0.74
N LYS A 982 4.61 -80.25 1.77
CA LYS A 982 5.01 -81.67 1.87
C LYS A 982 3.76 -82.55 1.93
N PRO A 983 3.62 -83.57 1.05
CA PRO A 983 2.38 -84.31 0.91
C PRO A 983 2.05 -85.10 2.18
N ARG A 984 0.91 -84.79 2.79
CA ARG A 984 0.18 -85.73 3.65
C ARG A 984 -0.47 -86.78 2.76
N GLU A 985 -0.74 -87.96 3.32
CA GLU A 985 -1.13 -89.16 2.54
C GLU A 985 -2.32 -88.92 1.59
N PRO A 986 -2.31 -89.53 0.39
CA PRO A 986 -3.27 -89.23 -0.67
C PRO A 986 -4.69 -89.71 -0.31
N PHE A 987 -5.55 -88.76 0.05
CA PHE A 987 -6.97 -89.01 0.28
C PHE A 987 -7.69 -89.25 -1.05
N VAL A 988 -8.38 -90.40 -1.17
CA VAL A 988 -9.11 -90.78 -2.38
C VAL A 988 -10.34 -89.88 -2.57
N PRO A 989 -10.50 -89.20 -3.72
CA PRO A 989 -11.66 -88.34 -3.96
C PRO A 989 -12.92 -89.18 -4.20
N VAL A 990 -13.95 -88.96 -3.38
CA VAL A 990 -15.31 -89.47 -3.60
C VAL A 990 -16.12 -88.41 -4.34
N ASP A 991 -16.74 -88.77 -5.45
CA ASP A 991 -17.59 -87.89 -6.26
C ASP A 991 -18.91 -87.55 -5.51
N PRO A 992 -19.16 -86.28 -5.12
CA PRO A 992 -20.21 -85.95 -4.15
C PRO A 992 -21.48 -85.33 -4.77
N ARG A 993 -21.66 -85.41 -6.09
CA ARG A 993 -22.58 -84.53 -6.86
C ARG A 993 -24.07 -84.54 -6.46
N ASP A 994 -24.60 -85.61 -5.86
CA ASP A 994 -25.98 -85.64 -5.33
C ASP A 994 -26.08 -85.42 -3.81
N LYS A 995 -25.00 -85.65 -3.05
CA LYS A 995 -25.03 -85.60 -1.59
C LYS A 995 -24.96 -84.16 -1.07
N ASP A 996 -24.22 -83.30 -1.78
CA ASP A 996 -24.00 -81.91 -1.38
C ASP A 996 -25.24 -81.03 -1.53
N LEU A 997 -26.16 -81.31 -2.46
CA LEU A 997 -27.40 -80.53 -2.62
C LEU A 997 -28.32 -80.65 -1.39
N LYS A 998 -28.53 -81.86 -0.88
CA LYS A 998 -29.32 -82.07 0.35
C LYS A 998 -28.60 -81.58 1.60
N SER A 999 -27.26 -81.64 1.64
CA SER A 999 -26.48 -81.00 2.71
C SER A 999 -26.69 -79.49 2.71
N LEU A 1000 -26.46 -78.84 1.56
CA LEU A 1000 -26.57 -77.39 1.41
C LEU A 1000 -27.99 -76.87 1.72
N LEU A 1001 -29.04 -77.59 1.27
CA LEU A 1001 -30.42 -77.26 1.60
C LEU A 1001 -30.69 -77.38 3.12
N GLY A 1002 -30.12 -78.39 3.79
CA GLY A 1002 -30.19 -78.54 5.24
C GLY A 1002 -29.42 -77.44 5.99
N GLU A 1003 -28.21 -77.11 5.54
CA GLU A 1003 -27.37 -76.05 6.09
C GLU A 1003 -28.06 -74.68 6.01
N ILE A 1004 -28.63 -74.32 4.86
CA ILE A 1004 -29.37 -73.06 4.67
C ILE A 1004 -30.60 -73.01 5.58
N ASN A 1005 -31.40 -74.08 5.64
CA ASN A 1005 -32.60 -74.10 6.49
C ASN A 1005 -32.26 -74.09 7.99
N SER A 1006 -31.15 -74.70 8.41
CA SER A 1006 -30.66 -74.57 9.80
C SER A 1006 -30.27 -73.14 10.11
N TYR A 1007 -29.56 -72.48 9.18
CA TYR A 1007 -29.11 -71.09 9.36
C TYR A 1007 -30.28 -70.09 9.37
N ILE A 1008 -31.37 -70.35 8.63
CA ILE A 1008 -32.63 -69.58 8.73
C ILE A 1008 -33.18 -69.60 10.17
N GLU A 1009 -33.15 -70.75 10.82
CA GLU A 1009 -33.61 -70.89 12.22
C GLU A 1009 -32.60 -70.34 13.24
N GLU A 1010 -31.33 -70.19 12.88
CA GLU A 1010 -30.34 -69.45 13.69
C GLU A 1010 -30.55 -67.94 13.59
N VAL A 1011 -30.76 -67.39 12.39
CA VAL A 1011 -31.05 -65.95 12.17
C VAL A 1011 -32.29 -65.52 12.96
N LYS A 1012 -33.37 -66.32 12.95
CA LYS A 1012 -34.59 -66.05 13.75
C LYS A 1012 -34.33 -66.02 15.27
N LYS A 1013 -33.35 -66.79 15.76
CA LYS A 1013 -32.96 -66.87 17.18
C LYS A 1013 -31.90 -65.84 17.58
N ALA A 1014 -31.21 -65.22 16.63
CA ALA A 1014 -30.15 -64.22 16.85
C ALA A 1014 -30.71 -62.81 17.18
N THR A 1015 -31.82 -62.76 17.93
CA THR A 1015 -32.81 -61.68 17.92
C THR A 1015 -32.41 -60.40 18.69
N THR A 1016 -31.12 -60.03 18.80
CA THR A 1016 -30.73 -58.82 19.57
C THR A 1016 -29.39 -58.14 19.30
N GLN A 1017 -28.31 -58.80 18.84
CA GLN A 1017 -26.96 -58.17 18.96
C GLN A 1017 -25.83 -58.58 17.99
N TYR A 1018 -26.10 -59.26 16.87
CA TYR A 1018 -25.05 -59.64 15.91
C TYR A 1018 -24.89 -58.66 14.73
N ASN A 1019 -23.66 -58.52 14.22
CA ASN A 1019 -23.36 -57.67 13.08
C ASN A 1019 -24.06 -58.22 11.81
N VAL A 1020 -25.02 -57.45 11.30
CA VAL A 1020 -25.82 -57.67 10.08
C VAL A 1020 -24.98 -58.13 8.89
N GLU A 1021 -23.79 -57.54 8.74
CA GLU A 1021 -22.81 -57.85 7.70
C GLU A 1021 -22.39 -59.34 7.66
N VAL A 1022 -22.35 -60.00 8.83
CA VAL A 1022 -22.00 -61.43 8.93
C VAL A 1022 -23.09 -62.31 8.29
N HIS A 1023 -24.36 -61.93 8.43
CA HIS A 1023 -25.48 -62.66 7.84
C HIS A 1023 -25.53 -62.48 6.32
N PHE A 1024 -25.28 -61.26 5.81
CA PHE A 1024 -25.17 -61.02 4.36
C PHE A 1024 -23.95 -61.71 3.74
N ASN A 1025 -22.78 -61.68 4.39
CA ASN A 1025 -21.61 -62.42 3.94
C ASN A 1025 -21.86 -63.95 3.94
N THR A 1026 -22.62 -64.46 4.90
CA THR A 1026 -22.99 -65.89 4.93
C THR A 1026 -23.99 -66.25 3.81
N LEU A 1027 -25.00 -65.41 3.56
CA LEU A 1027 -25.91 -65.54 2.40
C LEU A 1027 -25.15 -65.50 1.07
N ALA A 1028 -24.18 -64.59 0.92
CA ALA A 1028 -23.32 -64.50 -0.26
C ALA A 1028 -22.47 -65.77 -0.44
N ASN A 1029 -21.89 -66.31 0.63
CA ASN A 1029 -21.14 -67.57 0.59
C ASN A 1029 -22.03 -68.77 0.19
N TYR A 1030 -23.28 -68.85 0.69
CA TYR A 1030 -24.21 -69.90 0.26
C TYR A 1030 -24.65 -69.73 -1.20
N ARG A 1031 -24.92 -68.50 -1.67
CA ARG A 1031 -25.20 -68.21 -3.09
C ARG A 1031 -24.01 -68.57 -3.99
N LEU A 1032 -22.78 -68.27 -3.56
CA LEU A 1032 -21.55 -68.65 -4.26
C LEU A 1032 -21.39 -70.17 -4.34
N ARG A 1033 -21.54 -70.88 -3.21
CA ARG A 1033 -21.43 -72.35 -3.14
C ARG A 1033 -22.51 -73.05 -3.96
N TYR A 1034 -23.75 -72.55 -3.97
CA TYR A 1034 -24.80 -73.04 -4.87
C TYR A 1034 -24.44 -72.83 -6.35
N SER A 1035 -23.84 -71.69 -6.72
CA SER A 1035 -23.49 -71.39 -8.12
C SER A 1035 -22.52 -72.38 -8.77
N TYR A 1036 -21.72 -73.09 -7.96
CA TYR A 1036 -20.81 -74.16 -8.40
C TYR A 1036 -21.46 -75.55 -8.48
N ILE A 1037 -22.66 -75.76 -7.91
CA ILE A 1037 -23.30 -77.08 -7.71
C ILE A 1037 -24.40 -77.37 -8.77
N ASN A 1038 -24.37 -76.62 -9.88
CA ASN A 1038 -25.34 -76.62 -11.01
C ASN A 1038 -26.65 -75.85 -10.73
N LYS A 1039 -27.07 -75.04 -11.70
CA LYS A 1039 -27.90 -73.83 -11.49
C LYS A 1039 -29.43 -74.02 -11.55
N GLN A 1040 -29.95 -75.25 -11.47
CA GLN A 1040 -31.37 -75.55 -11.70
C GLN A 1040 -32.10 -76.24 -10.53
N ASN A 1041 -31.55 -76.22 -9.30
CA ASN A 1041 -32.30 -76.67 -8.14
C ASN A 1041 -33.15 -75.53 -7.54
N ASN A 1042 -34.43 -75.50 -7.91
CA ASN A 1042 -35.38 -74.49 -7.47
C ASN A 1042 -35.63 -74.49 -5.94
N GLU A 1043 -35.43 -75.62 -5.25
CA GLU A 1043 -35.58 -75.71 -3.79
C GLU A 1043 -34.46 -74.95 -3.07
N VAL A 1044 -33.22 -75.05 -3.56
CA VAL A 1044 -32.07 -74.29 -3.01
C VAL A 1044 -32.21 -72.80 -3.30
N VAL A 1045 -32.70 -72.41 -4.48
CA VAL A 1045 -33.03 -71.00 -4.78
C VAL A 1045 -34.09 -70.47 -3.81
N ALA A 1046 -35.20 -71.19 -3.65
CA ALA A 1046 -36.26 -70.80 -2.72
C ALA A 1046 -35.79 -70.72 -1.26
N ALA A 1047 -34.87 -71.59 -0.84
CA ALA A 1047 -34.26 -71.53 0.50
C ALA A 1047 -33.34 -70.31 0.67
N LEU A 1048 -32.53 -69.96 -0.34
CA LEU A 1048 -31.68 -68.77 -0.32
C LEU A 1048 -32.50 -67.47 -0.26
N ASP A 1049 -33.60 -67.40 -1.03
CA ASP A 1049 -34.47 -66.23 -1.04
C ASP A 1049 -35.33 -66.15 0.24
N ASN A 1050 -35.63 -67.28 0.88
CA ASN A 1050 -36.24 -67.32 2.22
C ASN A 1050 -35.25 -66.87 3.31
N LEU A 1051 -33.97 -67.21 3.19
CA LEU A 1051 -32.91 -66.70 4.07
C LEU A 1051 -32.74 -65.18 3.92
N GLU A 1052 -32.69 -64.66 2.68
CA GLU A 1052 -32.63 -63.21 2.43
C GLU A 1052 -33.84 -62.46 3.01
N LYS A 1053 -35.06 -62.98 2.80
CA LYS A 1053 -36.29 -62.43 3.41
C LYS A 1053 -36.28 -62.52 4.94
N THR A 1054 -35.71 -63.57 5.51
CA THR A 1054 -35.58 -63.72 6.97
C THR A 1054 -34.58 -62.70 7.52
N ILE A 1055 -33.42 -62.52 6.89
CA ILE A 1055 -32.42 -61.51 7.28
C ILE A 1055 -33.02 -60.10 7.23
N MET A 1056 -33.71 -59.73 6.14
CA MET A 1056 -34.38 -58.44 6.01
C MET A 1056 -35.56 -58.27 7.00
N GLY A 1057 -36.27 -59.37 7.29
CA GLY A 1057 -37.36 -59.42 8.25
C GLY A 1057 -36.92 -59.24 9.70
N GLU A 1058 -35.75 -59.76 10.10
CA GLU A 1058 -35.17 -59.46 11.42
C GLU A 1058 -34.48 -58.09 11.43
N LEU A 1059 -33.83 -57.66 10.32
CA LEU A 1059 -33.20 -56.35 10.20
C LEU A 1059 -34.18 -55.20 10.48
N SER A 1060 -35.41 -55.31 9.98
CA SER A 1060 -36.48 -54.34 10.21
C SER A 1060 -37.09 -54.37 11.62
N LYS A 1061 -36.69 -55.33 12.47
CA LYS A 1061 -37.02 -55.36 13.91
C LYS A 1061 -35.89 -54.85 14.79
N VAL A 1062 -34.66 -54.72 14.27
CA VAL A 1062 -33.57 -54.07 15.00
C VAL A 1062 -33.91 -52.57 15.09
N PRO A 1063 -34.16 -52.01 16.28
CA PRO A 1063 -34.38 -50.58 16.39
C PRO A 1063 -33.12 -49.84 15.96
N GLN A 1064 -33.25 -48.84 15.07
CA GLN A 1064 -32.14 -47.98 14.70
C GLN A 1064 -31.60 -47.31 15.97
N LYS A 1065 -30.40 -47.74 16.39
CA LYS A 1065 -29.73 -47.19 17.55
C LYS A 1065 -29.03 -45.90 17.13
N ASP A 1066 -29.72 -44.77 17.32
CA ASP A 1066 -29.31 -43.42 16.88
C ASP A 1066 -27.80 -43.18 17.02
N ASP A 1067 -27.08 -43.17 15.90
CA ASP A 1067 -25.64 -42.83 15.83
C ASP A 1067 -25.41 -41.39 16.30
N LYS A 1068 -26.44 -40.55 16.07
CA LYS A 1068 -26.64 -39.21 16.64
C LYS A 1068 -26.47 -39.13 18.17
N THR A 1069 -26.59 -40.24 18.90
CA THR A 1069 -26.30 -40.30 20.34
C THR A 1069 -24.80 -40.18 20.60
N ALA A 1070 -23.97 -40.88 19.82
CA ALA A 1070 -22.51 -40.81 19.94
C ALA A 1070 -21.98 -39.45 19.47
N GLU A 1071 -22.59 -38.86 18.44
CA GLU A 1071 -22.26 -37.50 17.98
C GLU A 1071 -22.61 -36.44 19.03
N LYS A 1072 -23.77 -36.55 19.69
CA LYS A 1072 -24.15 -35.67 20.81
C LYS A 1072 -23.19 -35.73 21.99
N GLU A 1073 -22.61 -36.89 22.33
CA GLU A 1073 -21.57 -36.94 23.36
C GLU A 1073 -20.26 -36.28 22.91
N LYS A 1074 -19.82 -36.48 21.65
CA LYS A 1074 -18.65 -35.76 21.12
C LYS A 1074 -18.83 -34.23 21.15
N ILE A 1075 -20.04 -33.74 20.87
CA ILE A 1075 -20.36 -32.30 20.93
C ILE A 1075 -20.33 -31.79 22.38
N LYS A 1076 -20.74 -32.59 23.38
CA LYS A 1076 -20.54 -32.23 24.80
C LYS A 1076 -19.06 -32.14 25.17
N ASP A 1077 -18.22 -33.04 24.67
CA ASP A 1077 -16.76 -32.98 24.88
C ASP A 1077 -16.09 -31.81 24.14
N PHE A 1078 -16.62 -31.40 22.99
CA PHE A 1078 -16.24 -30.16 22.33
C PHE A 1078 -16.53 -28.94 23.23
N TYR A 1079 -17.74 -28.79 23.79
CA TYR A 1079 -18.05 -27.65 24.68
C TYR A 1079 -17.29 -27.69 26.02
N ARG A 1080 -16.92 -28.86 26.53
CA ARG A 1080 -15.95 -28.98 27.65
C ARG A 1080 -14.58 -28.42 27.26
N SER A 1081 -14.13 -28.71 26.05
CA SER A 1081 -12.85 -28.21 25.51
C SER A 1081 -12.89 -26.69 25.28
N PHE A 1082 -14.00 -26.17 24.74
CA PHE A 1082 -14.24 -24.74 24.55
C PHE A 1082 -14.23 -23.97 25.88
N LYS A 1083 -14.95 -24.47 26.89
CA LYS A 1083 -14.92 -23.91 28.26
C LYS A 1083 -13.48 -23.82 28.79
N ASN A 1084 -12.70 -24.90 28.66
CA ASN A 1084 -11.33 -24.94 29.17
C ASN A 1084 -10.40 -23.97 28.42
N ALA A 1085 -10.59 -23.77 27.12
CA ALA A 1085 -9.85 -22.78 26.32
C ALA A 1085 -10.20 -21.33 26.69
N TYR A 1086 -11.47 -21.07 27.00
CA TYR A 1086 -11.93 -19.75 27.43
C TYR A 1086 -11.45 -19.40 28.85
N GLU A 1087 -11.49 -20.36 29.79
CA GLU A 1087 -10.98 -20.19 31.16
C GLU A 1087 -9.45 -20.19 31.24
N SER A 1088 -8.74 -20.86 30.31
CA SER A 1088 -7.28 -20.72 30.17
C SER A 1088 -6.87 -19.35 29.62
N LYS A 1089 -7.84 -18.55 29.15
CA LYS A 1089 -7.67 -17.24 28.52
C LYS A 1089 -6.76 -17.27 27.29
N SER A 1090 -6.82 -18.38 26.53
CA SER A 1090 -6.05 -18.56 25.30
C SER A 1090 -6.93 -18.31 24.08
N ASP A 1091 -6.76 -17.13 23.48
CA ASP A 1091 -7.34 -16.75 22.19
C ASP A 1091 -7.09 -17.82 21.13
N PHE A 1092 -5.84 -18.23 20.92
CA PHE A 1092 -5.47 -19.28 19.96
C PHE A 1092 -6.22 -20.61 20.19
N GLN A 1093 -6.38 -21.06 21.44
CA GLN A 1093 -7.13 -22.29 21.73
C GLN A 1093 -8.62 -22.12 21.42
N VAL A 1094 -9.22 -20.98 21.74
CA VAL A 1094 -10.63 -20.69 21.39
C VAL A 1094 -10.80 -20.65 19.86
N MET A 1095 -9.96 -19.89 19.14
CA MET A 1095 -10.04 -19.78 17.68
C MET A 1095 -9.85 -21.14 16.98
N SER A 1096 -9.04 -22.05 17.53
CA SER A 1096 -8.87 -23.41 16.98
C SER A 1096 -10.16 -24.26 16.98
N LEU A 1097 -11.18 -23.85 17.75
CA LEU A 1097 -12.50 -24.47 17.87
C LEU A 1097 -13.60 -23.73 17.08
N ILE A 1098 -13.26 -22.61 16.44
CA ILE A 1098 -14.13 -21.82 15.55
C ILE A 1098 -13.88 -22.24 14.09
N SER A 1099 -14.87 -22.14 13.22
CA SER A 1099 -14.68 -22.34 11.77
C SER A 1099 -13.91 -21.21 11.14
N ASP A 1100 -13.10 -21.52 10.13
CA ASP A 1100 -12.39 -20.51 9.34
C ASP A 1100 -13.41 -19.71 8.48
N ASP A 1101 -14.53 -20.35 8.12
CA ASP A 1101 -15.74 -19.76 7.52
C ASP A 1101 -16.79 -19.31 8.57
N TRP A 1102 -16.39 -18.88 9.77
CA TRP A 1102 -17.35 -18.55 10.84
C TRP A 1102 -18.16 -17.27 10.55
N GLU A 1103 -19.49 -17.38 10.69
CA GLU A 1103 -20.43 -16.26 10.60
C GLU A 1103 -21.08 -15.91 11.94
N SER A 1104 -21.24 -14.60 12.19
CA SER A 1104 -22.11 -14.04 13.23
C SER A 1104 -23.53 -13.74 12.70
N GLN A 1105 -24.43 -13.26 13.58
CA GLN A 1105 -25.72 -12.68 13.17
C GLN A 1105 -25.63 -11.16 12.95
N ASP A 1106 -24.76 -10.46 13.68
CA ASP A 1106 -24.65 -9.00 13.67
C ASP A 1106 -23.63 -8.43 12.67
N GLY A 1107 -22.84 -9.30 12.02
CA GLY A 1107 -21.82 -8.93 11.04
C GLY A 1107 -20.42 -8.75 11.61
N THR A 1108 -20.22 -9.02 12.91
CA THR A 1108 -18.91 -9.21 13.55
C THR A 1108 -18.10 -10.26 12.78
N MET A 1109 -16.88 -9.94 12.36
CA MET A 1109 -15.98 -10.84 11.65
C MET A 1109 -15.14 -11.70 12.60
N ILE A 1110 -14.53 -12.77 12.09
CA ILE A 1110 -13.65 -13.65 12.87
C ILE A 1110 -12.44 -12.91 13.47
N SER A 1111 -11.96 -11.84 12.82
CA SER A 1111 -10.93 -10.93 13.35
C SER A 1111 -11.43 -10.07 14.52
N ASP A 1112 -12.66 -9.54 14.42
CA ASP A 1112 -13.28 -8.76 15.51
C ASP A 1112 -13.48 -9.64 16.75
N LEU A 1113 -13.77 -10.93 16.55
CA LEU A 1113 -13.85 -11.94 17.60
C LEU A 1113 -12.48 -12.20 18.25
N GLU A 1114 -11.40 -12.37 17.48
CA GLU A 1114 -10.05 -12.57 18.03
C GLU A 1114 -9.60 -11.35 18.84
N ASP A 1115 -9.75 -10.13 18.31
CA ASP A 1115 -9.39 -8.90 19.01
C ASP A 1115 -10.24 -8.70 20.28
N ASN A 1116 -11.54 -9.02 20.23
CA ASN A 1116 -12.38 -8.98 21.42
C ASN A 1116 -11.89 -9.98 22.48
N LEU A 1117 -11.65 -11.25 22.11
CA LEU A 1117 -11.12 -12.28 23.01
C LEU A 1117 -9.77 -11.87 23.61
N ARG A 1118 -8.86 -11.29 22.82
CA ARG A 1118 -7.55 -10.81 23.29
C ARG A 1118 -7.68 -9.67 24.29
N ASN A 1119 -8.52 -8.68 24.04
CA ASN A 1119 -8.80 -7.59 24.99
C ASN A 1119 -9.47 -8.11 26.27
N THR A 1120 -10.44 -9.01 26.12
CA THR A 1120 -11.16 -9.74 27.17
C THR A 1120 -10.21 -10.48 28.11
N PHE A 1121 -9.31 -11.27 27.54
CA PHE A 1121 -8.35 -12.12 28.25
C PHE A 1121 -7.20 -11.35 28.90
N ASN A 1122 -6.87 -10.16 28.38
CA ASN A 1122 -5.92 -9.24 29.00
C ASN A 1122 -6.49 -8.47 30.19
N MET A 1123 -7.77 -8.07 30.15
CA MET A 1123 -8.34 -7.24 31.23
C MET A 1123 -8.60 -8.02 32.54
N PHE A 1124 -9.03 -9.28 32.46
CA PHE A 1124 -9.28 -10.09 33.66
C PHE A 1124 -8.06 -10.90 34.10
N ASN A 1125 -7.81 -10.96 35.42
CA ASN A 1125 -6.82 -11.85 35.99
C ASN A 1125 -7.29 -13.32 35.97
N ASP A 1126 -8.59 -13.53 36.18
CA ASP A 1126 -9.24 -14.85 36.32
C ASP A 1126 -10.63 -14.78 35.65
N ILE A 1127 -11.00 -15.83 34.92
CA ILE A 1127 -12.25 -15.97 34.16
C ILE A 1127 -12.84 -17.36 34.41
N GLN A 1128 -14.14 -17.41 34.68
CA GLN A 1128 -14.92 -18.65 34.80
C GLN A 1128 -16.05 -18.64 33.76
N TYR A 1129 -16.25 -19.74 33.03
CA TYR A 1129 -17.15 -19.84 31.88
C TYR A 1129 -18.16 -20.99 32.12
N ILE A 1130 -19.31 -20.66 32.71
CA ILE A 1130 -20.25 -21.65 33.23
C ILE A 1130 -21.35 -21.92 32.19
N VAL A 1131 -21.20 -23.00 31.42
CA VAL A 1131 -22.22 -23.50 30.48
C VAL A 1131 -23.28 -24.30 31.22
N SER A 1132 -24.56 -24.04 30.91
CA SER A 1132 -25.73 -24.71 31.47
C SER A 1132 -26.83 -24.87 30.41
N GLY A 1133 -27.80 -25.76 30.63
CA GLY A 1133 -28.94 -25.93 29.71
C GLY A 1133 -28.59 -26.46 28.30
N LEU A 1134 -27.43 -27.08 28.10
CA LEU A 1134 -26.93 -27.50 26.79
C LEU A 1134 -27.86 -28.50 26.06
N ILE A 1135 -28.59 -27.99 25.07
CA ILE A 1135 -29.45 -28.73 24.13
C ILE A 1135 -28.68 -28.89 22.80
N ILE A 1136 -28.74 -30.10 22.23
CA ILE A 1136 -28.09 -30.44 20.95
C ILE A 1136 -29.11 -31.15 20.06
N GLU A 1137 -29.38 -30.58 18.89
CA GLU A 1137 -30.35 -31.05 17.90
C GLU A 1137 -29.69 -31.20 16.52
N PRO A 1138 -30.06 -32.18 15.69
CA PRO A 1138 -29.57 -32.26 14.32
C PRO A 1138 -30.05 -31.07 13.50
N TYR A 1139 -29.17 -30.50 12.66
CA TYR A 1139 -29.55 -29.48 11.69
C TYR A 1139 -30.10 -30.13 10.40
N GLN A 1140 -30.42 -29.32 9.38
CA GLN A 1140 -30.93 -29.82 8.09
C GLN A 1140 -29.86 -30.57 7.27
N GLU A 1141 -28.58 -30.23 7.47
CA GLU A 1141 -27.43 -30.89 6.83
C GLU A 1141 -26.88 -31.98 7.75
N SER A 1142 -26.51 -33.13 7.19
CA SER A 1142 -26.21 -34.36 7.94
C SER A 1142 -25.00 -34.30 8.87
N ASN A 1143 -24.09 -33.34 8.69
CA ASN A 1143 -22.91 -33.11 9.54
C ASN A 1143 -23.01 -31.85 10.42
N LYS A 1144 -24.16 -31.18 10.46
CA LYS A 1144 -24.39 -29.96 11.26
C LYS A 1144 -25.39 -30.19 12.38
N PHE A 1145 -25.21 -29.46 13.48
CA PHE A 1145 -26.03 -29.52 14.68
C PHE A 1145 -26.41 -28.13 15.16
N ASN A 1146 -27.69 -27.93 15.47
CA ASN A 1146 -28.18 -26.78 16.23
C ASN A 1146 -27.85 -27.02 17.71
N VAL A 1147 -27.16 -26.08 18.35
CA VAL A 1147 -26.79 -26.16 19.76
C VAL A 1147 -27.31 -24.91 20.46
N SER A 1148 -27.83 -25.06 21.69
CA SER A 1148 -28.30 -23.94 22.49
C SER A 1148 -27.96 -24.15 23.96
N TYR A 1149 -27.51 -23.10 24.65
CA TYR A 1149 -27.12 -23.14 26.05
C TYR A 1149 -27.20 -21.76 26.71
N ASP A 1150 -27.31 -21.74 28.03
CA ASP A 1150 -27.15 -20.53 28.85
C ASP A 1150 -25.74 -20.49 29.43
N VAL A 1151 -25.04 -19.36 29.30
CA VAL A 1151 -23.71 -19.14 29.87
C VAL A 1151 -23.73 -18.06 30.96
N GLU A 1152 -23.04 -18.30 32.07
CA GLU A 1152 -22.60 -17.27 33.01
C GLU A 1152 -21.08 -17.09 32.93
N ILE A 1153 -20.63 -15.90 32.53
CA ILE A 1153 -19.20 -15.55 32.47
C ILE A 1153 -18.87 -14.68 33.68
N ILE A 1154 -17.86 -15.08 34.46
CA ILE A 1154 -17.42 -14.39 35.68
C ILE A 1154 -15.96 -14.00 35.55
N GLY A 1155 -15.69 -12.70 35.38
CA GLY A 1155 -14.33 -12.16 35.28
C GLY A 1155 -13.92 -11.41 36.55
N LYS A 1156 -12.66 -11.53 36.97
CA LYS A 1156 -12.12 -10.88 38.18
C LYS A 1156 -10.89 -10.03 37.88
N ILE A 1157 -10.84 -8.83 38.44
CA ILE A 1157 -9.68 -7.92 38.44
C ILE A 1157 -9.23 -7.74 39.88
N TYR A 1158 -8.20 -8.48 40.29
CA TYR A 1158 -7.74 -8.55 41.68
C TYR A 1158 -7.21 -7.21 42.19
N ASN A 1159 -6.47 -6.47 41.35
CA ASN A 1159 -5.86 -5.18 41.70
C ASN A 1159 -6.89 -4.14 42.19
N ASN A 1160 -8.12 -4.21 41.68
CA ASN A 1160 -9.21 -3.29 42.01
C ASN A 1160 -10.34 -3.96 42.82
N ASN A 1161 -10.19 -5.24 43.18
CA ASN A 1161 -11.23 -6.10 43.77
C ASN A 1161 -12.57 -6.09 43.00
N ILE A 1162 -12.52 -5.98 41.66
CA ILE A 1162 -13.72 -5.96 40.81
C ILE A 1162 -14.06 -7.40 40.39
N THR A 1163 -15.32 -7.79 40.55
CA THR A 1163 -15.89 -9.00 39.92
C THR A 1163 -17.00 -8.58 38.97
N HIS A 1164 -16.86 -8.92 37.70
CA HIS A 1164 -17.88 -8.76 36.68
C HIS A 1164 -18.64 -10.08 36.48
N LYS A 1165 -19.92 -10.00 36.12
CA LYS A 1165 -20.77 -11.15 35.82
C LYS A 1165 -21.69 -10.84 34.64
N GLU A 1166 -21.59 -11.61 33.57
CA GLU A 1166 -22.54 -11.60 32.46
C GLU A 1166 -23.36 -12.90 32.44
N LYS A 1167 -24.61 -12.83 32.00
CA LYS A 1167 -25.46 -13.98 31.69
C LYS A 1167 -26.09 -13.79 30.31
N SER A 1168 -25.84 -14.73 29.42
CA SER A 1168 -26.29 -14.68 28.02
C SER A 1168 -26.77 -16.07 27.57
N SER A 1169 -27.82 -16.11 26.75
CA SER A 1169 -28.29 -17.34 26.09
C SER A 1169 -27.70 -17.38 24.68
N VAL A 1170 -27.05 -18.49 24.33
CA VAL A 1170 -26.31 -18.68 23.08
C VAL A 1170 -27.02 -19.74 22.22
N ASN A 1171 -27.08 -19.49 20.91
CA ASN A 1171 -27.55 -20.45 19.91
C ASN A 1171 -26.54 -20.48 18.75
N GLU A 1172 -26.06 -21.68 18.40
CA GLU A 1172 -24.94 -21.91 17.49
C GLU A 1172 -25.21 -23.08 16.54
N ILE A 1173 -24.71 -22.96 15.30
CA ILE A 1173 -24.54 -24.10 14.39
C ILE A 1173 -23.13 -24.64 14.58
N VAL A 1174 -23.03 -25.90 14.96
CA VAL A 1174 -21.77 -26.66 15.07
C VAL A 1174 -21.67 -27.61 13.88
N ILE A 1175 -20.48 -27.76 13.30
CA ILE A 1175 -20.22 -28.67 12.18
C ILE A 1175 -19.17 -29.72 12.54
N ILE A 1176 -19.31 -30.91 11.93
CA ILE A 1176 -18.30 -31.97 11.95
C ILE A 1176 -17.60 -32.00 10.59
N GLU A 1177 -16.31 -31.62 10.59
CA GLU A 1177 -15.45 -31.52 9.40
C GLU A 1177 -14.15 -32.30 9.62
N SER A 1178 -13.79 -33.19 8.69
CA SER A 1178 -12.57 -34.01 8.76
C SER A 1178 -12.39 -34.74 10.11
N GLY A 1179 -13.50 -35.10 10.76
CA GLY A 1179 -13.54 -35.75 12.09
C GLY A 1179 -13.32 -34.82 13.29
N LYS A 1180 -13.10 -33.52 13.07
CA LYS A 1180 -13.08 -32.47 14.11
C LYS A 1180 -14.45 -31.81 14.22
N ILE A 1181 -14.70 -31.16 15.36
CA ILE A 1181 -15.91 -30.39 15.64
C ILE A 1181 -15.51 -28.91 15.75
N LYS A 1182 -16.25 -28.02 15.10
CA LYS A 1182 -16.04 -26.56 15.10
C LYS A 1182 -17.38 -25.80 15.22
N ILE A 1183 -17.40 -24.63 15.85
CA ILE A 1183 -18.54 -23.69 15.76
C ILE A 1183 -18.49 -23.04 14.38
N PHE A 1184 -19.52 -23.30 13.57
CA PHE A 1184 -19.64 -22.78 12.20
C PHE A 1184 -20.37 -21.43 12.15
N ARG A 1185 -21.34 -21.21 13.04
CA ARG A 1185 -22.11 -19.96 13.06
C ARG A 1185 -22.68 -19.68 14.45
N THR A 1186 -22.59 -18.43 14.90
CA THR A 1186 -23.31 -17.98 16.11
C THR A 1186 -24.57 -17.22 15.70
N LEU A 1187 -25.73 -17.87 15.90
CA LEU A 1187 -27.05 -17.42 15.46
C LEU A 1187 -27.72 -16.46 16.45
N ASN A 1188 -27.42 -16.59 17.74
CA ASN A 1188 -27.83 -15.66 18.78
C ASN A 1188 -26.82 -15.68 19.93
N GLY A 1189 -26.59 -14.51 20.52
CA GLY A 1189 -25.63 -14.25 21.57
C GLY A 1189 -25.32 -12.74 21.58
N ARG A 1190 -24.66 -12.26 22.64
CA ARG A 1190 -24.05 -10.93 22.63
C ARG A 1190 -22.56 -11.08 22.88
N PHE A 1191 -21.75 -10.39 22.08
CA PHE A 1191 -20.34 -10.25 22.39
C PHE A 1191 -20.16 -9.27 23.54
N TRP A 1192 -19.20 -9.58 24.41
CA TRP A 1192 -18.83 -8.71 25.50
C TRP A 1192 -18.05 -7.52 24.94
N TYR A 1193 -18.69 -6.36 24.80
CA TYR A 1193 -18.01 -5.13 24.38
C TYR A 1193 -17.44 -4.41 25.60
N VAL A 1194 -16.12 -4.45 25.75
CA VAL A 1194 -15.38 -3.59 26.68
C VAL A 1194 -15.46 -2.13 26.17
N GLN A 1195 -15.91 -1.22 27.03
CA GLN A 1195 -15.94 0.24 26.81
C GLN A 1195 -14.96 0.95 27.74
#